data_AF-A0A2J2HCQ4-F1
#
_entry.id   AF-A0A2J2HCQ4-F1
#
_cell.length_a   1.000
_cell.length_b   1.000
_cell.length_c   1.000
_cell.angle_alpha   90.00
_cell.angle_beta   90.00
_cell.angle_gamma   90.00
#
_symmetry.space_group_name_H-M   'P 1'
#
loop_
_entity.id
_entity.type
_entity.pdbx_description
1 polymer ?
#
loop_
_entity_poly.entity_id
_entity_poly.type
_entity_poly.pdbx_seq_one_letter_code
_entity_poly.pdbx_strand_id
1 'polypeptide(L)'
;MLIERLASGPIIGIDINGRRFSYAVFNNGDIIERGTVDPQDLIRIVKRIRPSAIAVDNIGEVMELSPGIIKRLGRLPFNVYLVQVTRVSPDTEESMEVLVNKYFGLSIGKLDPDTTAEYLARLCSMGVGSIVKVYEPETRIVIKASISTTPGGMSRNRFERNIAHRIRYLAKEIKERLEKGGIDYDMFIAPESEGLRSVVFIAYADRTTIRSIIKPRRSMDVKVIVESVPSDSIKFAGLTETEAVEVGGAIKDRKLIVGIDPGIVTGLAILDMNGNVLTLHSGKNLSRRHVLRIVYQYGTPILVAVDTAKPSDYAKKLAAMIGAVLYYPDKDLSISEKSEIVVKVSREQGIVVKDPHMRDALAAAYKSFMQLKPKLDRVEDEVRRSIARVIDEAKALVIKGMPIKQAVDEASRKIEVQPQQEVKVVQQERCECECDRIRSEYEGMIRALNAEVERLNKLYMETKERVEELLSNYDLEARKDQLVRALSARVEILEGDVEKYRRKVMELEDSLRRFVEDFVDYIRGRKYVLIRFNEDLDINIIAQMRNAIPLMTLGELTRVGIDKLISAGVSSIVLIDVNDKNILRPIWKRGLRVIPLGIVYNGVVSKVVFIDGSVINSAMESLGKELLSVVDEDYLRRMINEYRRLRSI
;
A
#
# COMPACT_ATOMS: atom_id res chain seq x y z
N MET A 1 8.81 27.74 -21.33
CA MET A 1 9.68 26.54 -21.21
C MET A 1 9.93 26.22 -19.73
N LEU A 2 10.19 24.96 -19.35
CA LEU A 2 10.35 24.55 -17.95
C LEU A 2 11.42 25.38 -17.20
N ILE A 3 12.47 25.78 -17.91
CA ILE A 3 13.54 26.67 -17.45
C ILE A 3 13.00 28.02 -16.96
N GLU A 4 12.03 28.64 -17.65
CA GLU A 4 11.42 29.91 -17.22
C GLU A 4 10.60 29.74 -15.94
N ARG A 5 10.02 28.56 -15.70
CA ARG A 5 9.33 28.23 -14.44
C ARG A 5 10.28 27.96 -13.28
N LEU A 6 11.45 27.40 -13.57
CA LEU A 6 12.51 27.21 -12.59
C LEU A 6 13.13 28.56 -12.20
N ALA A 7 13.40 29.44 -13.17
CA ALA A 7 13.99 30.74 -12.93
C ALA A 7 13.07 31.73 -12.20
N SER A 8 11.74 31.54 -12.26
CA SER A 8 10.75 32.47 -11.69
C SER A 8 10.25 32.11 -10.29
N GLY A 9 10.68 31.00 -9.70
CA GLY A 9 10.25 30.59 -8.37
C GLY A 9 11.40 30.10 -7.49
N PRO A 10 11.18 29.99 -6.17
CA PRO A 10 12.24 29.60 -5.24
C PRO A 10 12.74 28.18 -5.52
N ILE A 11 14.05 27.99 -5.50
CA ILE A 11 14.73 26.70 -5.67
C ILE A 11 15.43 26.36 -4.36
N ILE A 12 15.32 25.11 -3.92
CA ILE A 12 16.05 24.62 -2.74
C ILE A 12 17.16 23.70 -3.22
N GLY A 13 18.41 24.05 -2.98
CA GLY A 13 19.53 23.11 -3.11
C GLY A 13 19.72 22.33 -1.82
N ILE A 14 20.01 21.05 -1.93
CA ILE A 14 20.16 20.13 -0.80
C ILE A 14 21.41 19.28 -1.01
N ASP A 15 22.25 19.23 0.03
CA ASP A 15 23.40 18.33 0.11
C ASP A 15 23.41 17.59 1.47
N ILE A 16 24.15 16.49 1.56
CA ILE A 16 24.23 15.67 2.77
C ILE A 16 25.37 16.14 3.67
N ASN A 17 25.00 16.46 4.91
CA ASN A 17 25.93 16.81 5.97
C ASN A 17 25.83 15.79 7.10
N GLY A 18 26.56 14.68 6.96
CA GLY A 18 26.51 13.55 7.89
C GLY A 18 25.14 12.85 7.89
N ARG A 19 24.37 13.00 8.97
CA ARG A 19 23.00 12.44 9.09
C ARG A 19 21.90 13.46 8.84
N ARG A 20 22.27 14.67 8.43
CA ARG A 20 21.36 15.80 8.19
C ARG A 20 21.50 16.30 6.75
N PHE A 21 20.55 17.13 6.34
CA PHE A 21 20.61 17.85 5.07
C PHE A 21 21.05 19.29 5.30
N SER A 22 22.09 19.72 4.61
CA SER A 22 22.34 21.15 4.41
C SER A 22 21.46 21.64 3.27
N TYR A 23 20.80 22.79 3.46
CA TYR A 23 19.93 23.36 2.44
C TYR A 23 20.20 24.85 2.23
N ALA A 24 20.04 25.29 0.98
CA ALA A 24 20.09 26.69 0.60
C ALA A 24 18.89 27.02 -0.29
N VAL A 25 18.28 28.17 -0.06
CA VAL A 25 17.08 28.62 -0.78
C VAL A 25 17.46 29.78 -1.67
N PHE A 26 17.39 29.58 -2.97
CA PHE A 26 17.66 30.59 -3.99
C PHE A 26 16.34 31.16 -4.52
N ASN A 27 16.24 32.48 -4.59
CA ASN A 27 15.09 33.17 -5.16
C ASN A 27 15.51 34.51 -5.76
N ASN A 28 15.10 34.79 -7.00
CA ASN A 28 15.36 36.08 -7.68
C ASN A 28 16.83 36.54 -7.69
N GLY A 29 17.80 35.63 -7.86
CA GLY A 29 19.22 35.98 -7.96
C GLY A 29 20.02 35.83 -6.66
N ASP A 30 19.34 35.76 -5.52
CA ASP A 30 19.98 35.74 -4.19
C ASP A 30 19.60 34.51 -3.36
N ILE A 31 20.47 34.16 -2.41
CA ILE A 31 20.18 33.13 -1.40
C ILE A 31 19.46 33.79 -0.22
N ILE A 32 18.20 33.42 -0.02
CA ILE A 32 17.32 34.03 0.99
C ILE A 32 17.37 33.30 2.35
N GLU A 33 17.75 32.02 2.36
CA GLU A 33 17.81 31.20 3.58
C GLU A 33 18.85 30.09 3.41
N ARG A 34 19.59 29.78 4.49
CA ARG A 34 20.51 28.64 4.58
C ARG A 34 20.37 27.97 5.94
N GLY A 35 20.64 26.68 6.01
CA GLY A 35 20.79 25.99 7.29
C GLY A 35 20.87 24.49 7.15
N THR A 36 20.82 23.82 8.30
CA THR A 36 20.84 22.36 8.37
C THR A 36 19.51 21.85 8.92
N VAL A 37 18.97 20.79 8.34
CA VAL A 37 17.68 20.22 8.71
C VAL A 37 17.75 18.70 8.83
N ASP A 38 17.01 18.14 9.78
CA ASP A 38 16.83 16.69 9.86
C ASP A 38 15.94 16.17 8.72
N PRO A 39 16.16 14.95 8.20
CA PRO A 39 15.39 14.39 7.06
C PRO A 39 13.86 14.40 7.21
N GLN A 40 13.35 14.39 8.44
CA GLN A 40 11.91 14.42 8.74
C GLN A 40 11.31 15.83 8.60
N ASP A 41 12.11 16.86 8.85
CA ASP A 41 11.68 18.26 8.91
C ASP A 41 11.84 18.99 7.57
N LEU A 42 12.59 18.42 6.62
CA LEU A 42 12.72 18.94 5.27
C LEU A 42 11.35 19.22 4.60
N ILE A 43 10.35 18.34 4.81
CA ILE A 43 9.01 18.53 4.27
C ILE A 43 8.30 19.76 4.86
N ARG A 44 8.64 20.18 6.09
CA ARG A 44 8.09 21.40 6.69
C ARG A 44 8.65 22.63 5.98
N ILE A 45 9.95 22.63 5.68
CA ILE A 45 10.63 23.69 4.92
C ILE A 45 10.03 23.79 3.52
N VAL A 46 9.92 22.67 2.81
CA VAL A 46 9.33 22.63 1.46
C VAL A 46 7.89 23.18 1.47
N LYS A 47 7.07 22.85 2.48
CA LYS A 47 5.70 23.39 2.60
C LYS A 47 5.64 24.90 2.86
N ARG A 48 6.60 25.44 3.62
CA ARG A 48 6.70 26.86 3.94
C ARG A 48 7.13 27.66 2.72
N ILE A 49 8.18 27.20 2.03
CA ILE A 49 8.80 27.90 0.91
C ILE A 49 8.01 27.72 -0.39
N ARG A 50 7.41 26.54 -0.60
CA ARG A 50 6.75 26.13 -1.85
C ARG A 50 7.66 26.27 -3.08
N PRO A 51 8.80 25.57 -3.10
CA PRO A 51 9.76 25.71 -4.18
C PRO A 51 9.25 25.16 -5.51
N SER A 52 9.70 25.76 -6.60
CA SER A 52 9.52 25.23 -7.96
C SER A 52 10.32 23.95 -8.16
N ALA A 53 11.55 23.90 -7.62
CA ALA A 53 12.42 22.74 -7.69
C ALA A 53 13.26 22.51 -6.44
N ILE A 54 13.65 21.25 -6.27
CA ILE A 54 14.67 20.80 -5.33
C ILE A 54 15.84 20.29 -6.15
N ALA A 55 17.00 20.93 -5.98
CA ALA A 55 18.25 20.59 -6.64
C ALA A 55 19.10 19.71 -5.71
N VAL A 56 19.60 18.58 -6.23
CA VAL A 56 20.43 17.62 -5.52
C VAL A 56 21.65 17.26 -6.35
N ASP A 57 22.72 16.86 -5.68
CA ASP A 57 23.93 16.32 -6.31
C ASP A 57 23.72 14.86 -6.74
N ASN A 58 23.17 14.02 -5.86
CA ASN A 58 22.91 12.61 -6.07
C ASN A 58 21.59 12.21 -5.38
N ILE A 59 20.58 11.86 -6.19
CA ILE A 59 19.27 11.48 -5.64
C ILE A 59 19.32 10.17 -4.84
N GLY A 60 20.26 9.27 -5.16
CA GLY A 60 20.42 8.00 -4.46
C GLY A 60 20.69 8.21 -2.97
N GLU A 61 21.62 9.10 -2.63
CA GLU A 61 22.01 9.36 -1.25
C GLU A 61 20.88 10.02 -0.44
N VAL A 62 20.13 10.91 -1.09
CA VAL A 62 18.94 11.53 -0.48
C VAL A 62 17.87 10.47 -0.17
N MET A 63 17.72 9.47 -1.03
CA MET A 63 16.77 8.37 -0.84
C MET A 63 17.23 7.39 0.23
N GLU A 64 18.54 7.12 0.36
CA GLU A 64 19.12 6.31 1.42
C GLU A 64 18.94 6.95 2.80
N LEU A 65 19.24 8.25 2.91
CA LEU A 65 19.10 8.98 4.18
C LEU A 65 17.63 9.19 4.56
N SER A 66 16.73 9.28 3.59
CA SER A 66 15.30 9.53 3.81
C SER A 66 14.39 8.59 3.01
N PRO A 67 14.28 7.31 3.41
CA PRO A 67 13.38 6.35 2.76
C PRO A 67 11.93 6.86 2.83
N GLY A 68 11.36 7.21 1.67
CA GLY A 68 10.00 7.74 1.56
C GLY A 68 9.88 9.26 1.38
N ILE A 69 10.98 9.99 1.22
CA ILE A 69 10.96 11.42 0.83
C ILE A 69 10.13 11.65 -0.46
N ILE A 70 10.33 10.83 -1.49
CA ILE A 70 9.58 10.88 -2.75
C ILE A 70 8.07 10.72 -2.51
N LYS A 71 7.67 9.78 -1.65
CA LYS A 71 6.25 9.57 -1.31
C LYS A 71 5.67 10.77 -0.55
N ARG A 72 6.46 11.44 0.29
CA ARG A 72 6.05 12.64 1.02
C ARG A 72 5.93 13.86 0.11
N LEU A 73 6.89 14.07 -0.80
CA LEU A 73 6.84 15.11 -1.84
C LEU A 73 5.61 14.90 -2.74
N GLY A 74 5.29 13.64 -3.09
CA GLY A 74 4.13 13.28 -3.91
C GLY A 74 2.77 13.55 -3.24
N ARG A 75 2.76 13.84 -1.93
CA ARG A 75 1.55 14.22 -1.16
C ARG A 75 1.39 15.73 -0.98
N LEU A 76 2.35 16.53 -1.41
CA LEU A 76 2.30 17.99 -1.26
C LEU A 76 1.15 18.61 -2.09
N PRO A 77 0.59 19.75 -1.65
CA PRO A 77 -0.51 20.40 -2.37
C PRO A 77 -0.09 21.12 -3.66
N PHE A 78 1.22 21.23 -3.93
CA PHE A 78 1.83 21.85 -5.11
C PHE A 78 2.87 20.90 -5.73
N ASN A 79 3.22 21.12 -7.00
CA ASN A 79 4.27 20.36 -7.69
C ASN A 79 5.64 20.91 -7.33
N VAL A 80 6.61 20.01 -7.20
CA VAL A 80 8.02 20.32 -6.98
C VAL A 80 8.80 19.43 -7.92
N TYR A 81 9.62 20.03 -8.79
CA TYR A 81 10.52 19.28 -9.65
C TYR A 81 11.74 18.84 -8.84
N LEU A 82 12.21 17.63 -9.08
CA LEU A 82 13.45 17.14 -8.51
C LEU A 82 14.50 17.16 -9.62
N VAL A 83 15.62 17.85 -9.40
CA VAL A 83 16.65 18.04 -10.41
C VAL A 83 17.97 17.55 -9.85
N GLN A 84 18.61 16.63 -10.56
CA GLN A 84 19.98 16.23 -10.26
C GLN A 84 20.92 17.09 -11.12
N VAL A 85 21.66 17.98 -10.46
CA VAL A 85 22.46 19.03 -11.12
C VAL A 85 23.72 18.46 -11.76
N THR A 86 24.34 17.48 -11.11
CA THR A 86 25.54 16.77 -11.60
C THR A 86 25.28 16.04 -12.92
N ARG A 87 24.03 15.65 -13.20
CA ARG A 87 23.64 14.98 -14.44
C ARG A 87 23.22 15.99 -15.50
N VAL A 88 24.20 16.56 -16.21
CA VAL A 88 24.02 17.67 -17.18
C VAL A 88 23.17 17.24 -18.38
N SER A 89 23.27 15.98 -18.80
CA SER A 89 22.33 15.33 -19.71
C SER A 89 21.92 13.97 -19.15
N PRO A 90 20.83 13.34 -19.62
CA PRO A 90 20.40 12.02 -19.12
C PRO A 90 21.54 10.98 -19.07
N ASP A 91 22.49 11.06 -20.00
CA ASP A 91 23.58 10.08 -20.15
C ASP A 91 24.95 10.57 -19.64
N THR A 92 25.11 11.85 -19.26
CA THR A 92 26.39 12.40 -18.79
C THR A 92 26.30 13.03 -17.40
N GLU A 93 27.20 12.59 -16.53
CA GLU A 93 27.45 13.18 -15.21
C GLU A 93 28.76 13.97 -15.20
N GLU A 94 28.72 15.18 -14.65
CA GLU A 94 29.87 16.03 -14.36
C GLU A 94 29.92 16.27 -12.84
N SER A 95 31.13 16.39 -12.26
CA SER A 95 31.27 16.66 -10.82
C SER A 95 30.83 18.09 -10.48
N MET A 96 30.44 18.32 -9.23
CA MET A 96 30.01 19.66 -8.78
C MET A 96 31.11 20.71 -8.93
N GLU A 97 32.37 20.35 -8.69
CA GLU A 97 33.52 21.25 -8.83
C GLU A 97 33.73 21.67 -10.29
N VAL A 98 33.58 20.74 -11.23
CA VAL A 98 33.67 21.02 -12.67
C VAL A 98 32.56 21.96 -13.10
N LEU A 99 31.34 21.73 -12.63
CA LEU A 99 30.19 22.60 -12.94
C LEU A 99 30.37 24.00 -12.36
N VAL A 100 30.84 24.11 -11.12
CA VAL A 100 31.08 25.43 -10.50
C VAL A 100 32.19 26.18 -11.24
N ASN A 101 33.28 25.51 -11.62
CA ASN A 101 34.33 26.12 -12.41
C ASN A 101 33.81 26.59 -13.79
N LYS A 102 33.06 25.73 -14.48
CA LYS A 102 32.51 26.01 -15.81
C LYS A 102 31.55 27.21 -15.84
N TYR A 103 30.67 27.33 -14.85
CA TYR A 103 29.63 28.39 -14.84
C TYR A 103 30.02 29.64 -14.05
N PHE A 104 30.89 29.53 -13.05
CA PHE A 104 31.27 30.65 -12.18
C PHE A 104 32.76 31.02 -12.26
N GLY A 105 33.58 30.25 -12.98
CA GLY A 105 35.03 30.51 -13.12
C GLY A 105 35.83 30.28 -11.83
N LEU A 106 35.27 29.54 -10.87
CA LEU A 106 35.89 29.30 -9.57
C LEU A 106 36.54 27.92 -9.54
N SER A 107 37.87 27.88 -9.42
CA SER A 107 38.62 26.65 -9.16
C SER A 107 38.58 26.32 -7.67
N ILE A 108 37.52 25.63 -7.25
CA ILE A 108 37.32 25.22 -5.85
C ILE A 108 37.75 23.76 -5.69
N GLY A 109 38.38 23.45 -4.55
CA GLY A 109 38.64 22.07 -4.13
C GLY A 109 37.34 21.38 -3.67
N LYS A 110 37.43 20.52 -2.65
CA LYS A 110 36.24 19.88 -2.08
C LYS A 110 35.32 20.93 -1.45
N LEU A 111 34.10 21.04 -1.95
CA LEU A 111 33.07 21.93 -1.41
C LEU A 111 32.57 21.40 -0.06
N ASP A 112 32.30 22.31 0.87
CA ASP A 112 31.57 21.98 2.10
C ASP A 112 30.06 21.83 1.80
N PRO A 113 29.31 21.05 2.58
CA PRO A 113 27.90 20.79 2.27
C PRO A 113 27.00 22.03 2.19
N ASP A 114 27.34 23.10 2.90
CA ASP A 114 26.56 24.34 2.87
C ASP A 114 26.81 25.12 1.57
N THR A 115 28.06 25.17 1.09
CA THR A 115 28.38 25.76 -0.21
C THR A 115 27.89 24.90 -1.37
N THR A 116 27.96 23.57 -1.27
CA THR A 116 27.38 22.66 -2.28
C THR A 116 25.89 22.94 -2.44
N ALA A 117 25.13 23.02 -1.35
CA ALA A 117 23.70 23.31 -1.38
C ALA A 117 23.39 24.66 -2.06
N GLU A 118 24.20 25.70 -1.84
CA GLU A 118 24.06 26.99 -2.53
C GLU A 118 24.28 26.84 -4.04
N TYR A 119 25.38 26.21 -4.46
CA TYR A 119 25.70 26.09 -5.88
C TYR A 119 24.70 25.19 -6.62
N LEU A 120 24.18 24.13 -5.98
CA LEU A 120 23.09 23.31 -6.52
C LEU A 120 21.86 24.17 -6.85
N ALA A 121 21.45 25.05 -5.94
CA ALA A 121 20.31 25.92 -6.15
C ALA A 121 20.54 26.91 -7.29
N ARG A 122 21.75 27.52 -7.35
CA ARG A 122 22.14 28.47 -8.39
C ARG A 122 22.23 27.82 -9.76
N LEU A 123 22.93 26.70 -9.90
CA LEU A 123 23.07 25.95 -11.15
C LEU A 123 21.72 25.49 -11.68
N CYS A 124 20.83 25.00 -10.81
CA CYS A 124 19.48 24.63 -11.19
C CYS A 124 18.67 25.83 -11.73
N SER A 125 18.84 27.02 -11.16
CA SER A 125 18.20 28.25 -11.66
C SER A 125 18.67 28.65 -13.06
N MET A 126 19.92 28.30 -13.41
CA MET A 126 20.52 28.51 -14.74
C MET A 126 20.13 27.43 -15.75
N GLY A 127 19.31 26.45 -15.34
CA GLY A 127 18.87 25.35 -16.21
C GLY A 127 19.92 24.25 -16.36
N VAL A 128 20.81 24.07 -15.38
CA VAL A 128 21.81 23.01 -15.36
C VAL A 128 21.27 21.79 -14.59
N GLY A 129 21.38 20.61 -15.21
CA GLY A 129 20.98 19.34 -14.62
C GLY A 129 19.87 18.62 -15.39
N SER A 130 19.45 17.48 -14.87
CA SER A 130 18.38 16.65 -15.45
C SER A 130 17.25 16.44 -14.44
N ILE A 131 16.01 16.43 -14.93
CA ILE A 131 14.83 16.19 -14.08
C ILE A 131 14.80 14.72 -13.71
N VAL A 132 14.69 14.46 -12.41
CA VAL A 132 14.45 13.13 -11.89
C VAL A 132 12.96 12.82 -11.98
N LYS A 133 12.57 12.01 -12.96
CA LYS A 133 11.20 11.50 -13.11
C LYS A 133 10.94 10.43 -12.05
N VAL A 134 10.56 10.90 -10.86
CA VAL A 134 10.22 10.05 -9.70
C VAL A 134 8.73 9.68 -9.62
N TYR A 135 7.91 10.26 -10.50
CA TYR A 135 6.48 9.96 -10.59
C TYR A 135 6.13 9.53 -12.01
N GLU A 136 5.22 8.59 -12.10
CA GLU A 136 4.55 8.26 -13.35
C GLU A 136 3.60 9.41 -13.77
N PRO A 137 3.34 9.60 -15.07
CA PRO A 137 2.33 10.52 -15.58
C PRO A 137 0.91 9.96 -15.36
N GLU A 138 0.65 9.51 -14.13
CA GLU A 138 -0.58 8.90 -13.65
C GLU A 138 -0.87 9.36 -12.22
N THR A 139 -2.14 9.62 -11.97
CA THR A 139 -2.61 10.05 -10.65
C THR A 139 -3.54 9.01 -10.07
N ARG A 140 -3.23 8.59 -8.83
CA ARG A 140 -4.08 7.71 -8.04
C ARG A 140 -5.06 8.52 -7.22
N ILE A 141 -6.36 8.27 -7.42
CA ILE A 141 -7.45 8.86 -6.66
C ILE A 141 -8.06 7.77 -5.79
N VAL A 142 -7.90 7.87 -4.47
CA VAL A 142 -8.37 6.88 -3.50
C VAL A 142 -9.54 7.44 -2.72
N ILE A 143 -10.71 6.80 -2.86
CA ILE A 143 -11.89 7.03 -2.02
C ILE A 143 -11.90 5.92 -0.98
N LYS A 144 -11.82 6.26 0.31
CA LYS A 144 -11.81 5.27 1.39
C LYS A 144 -12.61 5.70 2.60
N ALA A 145 -13.15 4.73 3.33
CA ALA A 145 -13.74 4.96 4.65
C ALA A 145 -12.68 5.51 5.63
N SER A 146 -13.06 6.46 6.48
CA SER A 146 -12.17 7.05 7.51
C SER A 146 -12.27 6.41 8.89
N ILE A 147 -13.32 5.62 9.15
CA ILE A 147 -13.58 4.97 10.45
C ILE A 147 -13.53 3.46 10.26
N SER A 148 -12.80 2.77 11.15
CA SER A 148 -12.79 1.31 11.25
C SER A 148 -13.94 0.85 12.18
N THR A 149 -14.84 0.00 11.69
CA THR A 149 -16.04 -0.48 12.41
C THR A 149 -15.77 -1.65 13.35
N THR A 150 -14.58 -1.73 13.95
CA THR A 150 -14.08 -2.95 14.62
C THR A 150 -14.79 -3.35 15.93
N PRO A 151 -15.41 -2.48 16.75
CA PRO A 151 -16.22 -2.93 17.89
C PRO A 151 -17.67 -3.24 17.50
N GLY A 152 -18.21 -4.39 17.95
CA GLY A 152 -19.55 -4.89 17.60
C GLY A 152 -20.73 -4.11 18.19
N GLY A 153 -21.90 -4.22 17.54
CA GLY A 153 -23.18 -3.64 17.99
C GLY A 153 -24.31 -3.75 16.95
N MET A 154 -25.57 -3.66 17.39
CA MET A 154 -26.77 -3.79 16.53
C MET A 154 -26.87 -2.73 15.41
N SER A 155 -26.13 -1.62 15.49
CA SER A 155 -26.15 -0.51 14.51
C SER A 155 -25.06 -0.59 13.41
N ARG A 156 -24.17 -1.58 13.45
CA ARG A 156 -23.00 -1.70 12.54
C ARG A 156 -23.40 -1.78 11.06
N ASN A 157 -24.34 -2.67 10.72
CA ASN A 157 -24.75 -2.90 9.34
C ASN A 157 -25.38 -1.65 8.69
N ARG A 158 -26.07 -0.81 9.48
CA ARG A 158 -26.64 0.46 8.99
C ARG A 158 -25.53 1.45 8.65
N PHE A 159 -24.53 1.55 9.52
CA PHE A 159 -23.39 2.46 9.32
C PHE A 159 -22.52 2.04 8.13
N GLU A 160 -22.23 0.75 7.96
CA GLU A 160 -21.47 0.23 6.81
C GLU A 160 -22.21 0.46 5.48
N ARG A 161 -23.54 0.29 5.45
CA ARG A 161 -24.35 0.61 4.27
C ARG A 161 -24.32 2.10 3.92
N ASN A 162 -24.40 2.98 4.91
CA ASN A 162 -24.34 4.43 4.70
C ASN A 162 -22.97 4.85 4.13
N ILE A 163 -21.87 4.30 4.67
CA ILE A 163 -20.52 4.54 4.13
C ILE A 163 -20.43 4.03 2.70
N ALA A 164 -20.87 2.80 2.43
CA ALA A 164 -20.84 2.22 1.08
C ALA A 164 -21.63 3.08 0.08
N HIS A 165 -22.82 3.56 0.46
CA HIS A 165 -23.62 4.47 -0.37
C HIS A 165 -22.86 5.76 -0.68
N ARG A 166 -22.23 6.38 0.33
CA ARG A 166 -21.47 7.62 0.14
C ARG A 166 -20.23 7.41 -0.74
N ILE A 167 -19.53 6.29 -0.59
CA ILE A 167 -18.40 5.94 -1.46
C ILE A 167 -18.86 5.74 -2.90
N ARG A 168 -19.99 5.04 -3.14
CA ARG A 168 -20.54 4.88 -4.50
C ARG A 168 -20.92 6.22 -5.12
N TYR A 169 -21.57 7.09 -4.34
CA TYR A 169 -21.94 8.43 -4.80
C TYR A 169 -20.70 9.23 -5.23
N LEU A 170 -19.66 9.27 -4.38
CA LEU A 170 -18.41 9.96 -4.70
C LEU A 170 -17.66 9.32 -5.88
N ALA A 171 -17.69 7.99 -6.00
CA ALA A 171 -17.09 7.29 -7.12
C ALA A 171 -17.80 7.65 -8.44
N LYS A 172 -19.13 7.73 -8.43
CA LYS A 172 -19.92 8.17 -9.58
C LYS A 172 -19.63 9.64 -9.93
N GLU A 173 -19.58 10.53 -8.93
CA GLU A 173 -19.23 11.95 -9.13
C GLU A 173 -17.83 12.10 -9.75
N ILE A 174 -16.83 11.35 -9.26
CA ILE A 174 -15.47 11.36 -9.78
C ILE A 174 -15.43 10.79 -11.21
N LYS A 175 -16.12 9.68 -11.46
CA LYS A 175 -16.22 9.07 -12.79
C LYS A 175 -16.74 10.07 -13.83
N GLU A 176 -17.88 10.71 -13.56
CA GLU A 176 -18.48 11.70 -14.46
C GLU A 176 -17.57 12.90 -14.70
N ARG A 177 -16.83 13.35 -13.67
CA ARG A 177 -15.87 14.45 -13.79
C ARG A 177 -14.67 14.09 -14.66
N LEU A 178 -14.13 12.87 -14.53
CA LEU A 178 -13.03 12.38 -15.38
C LEU A 178 -13.48 12.26 -16.84
N GLU A 179 -14.68 11.71 -17.07
CA GLU A 179 -15.24 11.54 -18.42
C GLU A 179 -15.53 12.89 -19.09
N LYS A 180 -16.11 13.86 -18.36
CA LYS A 180 -16.28 15.24 -18.86
C LYS A 180 -14.96 15.94 -19.15
N GLY A 181 -13.92 15.60 -18.39
CA GLY A 181 -12.56 16.10 -18.62
C GLY A 181 -11.81 15.40 -19.75
N GLY A 182 -12.38 14.37 -20.38
CA GLY A 182 -11.72 13.58 -21.42
C GLY A 182 -10.53 12.75 -20.93
N ILE A 183 -10.47 12.46 -19.62
CA ILE A 183 -9.34 11.77 -19.00
C ILE A 183 -9.62 10.27 -18.93
N ASP A 184 -8.76 9.46 -19.55
CA ASP A 184 -8.84 8.01 -19.42
C ASP A 184 -8.42 7.56 -18.00
N TYR A 185 -9.05 6.51 -17.52
CA TYR A 185 -8.82 5.98 -16.18
C TYR A 185 -9.09 4.47 -16.10
N ASP A 186 -8.48 3.86 -15.09
CA ASP A 186 -8.82 2.54 -14.57
C ASP A 186 -9.55 2.70 -13.24
N MET A 187 -10.57 1.87 -13.00
CA MET A 187 -11.36 1.87 -11.77
C MET A 187 -11.27 0.50 -11.11
N PHE A 188 -10.70 0.48 -9.90
CA PHE A 188 -10.61 -0.69 -9.05
C PHE A 188 -11.60 -0.52 -7.90
N ILE A 189 -12.67 -1.30 -7.96
CA ILE A 189 -13.63 -1.43 -6.87
C ILE A 189 -13.12 -2.56 -6.00
N ALA A 190 -13.22 -2.43 -4.68
CA ALA A 190 -13.02 -3.55 -3.78
C ALA A 190 -14.35 -4.21 -3.37
N PRO A 191 -14.76 -5.33 -4.01
CA PRO A 191 -15.66 -6.31 -3.38
C PRO A 191 -14.84 -7.08 -2.32
N GLU A 192 -15.37 -7.71 -1.28
CA GLU A 192 -16.61 -8.44 -1.09
C GLU A 192 -16.69 -8.82 0.41
N SER A 193 -17.86 -9.32 0.86
CA SER A 193 -18.24 -9.78 2.22
C SER A 193 -18.73 -8.74 3.26
N GLU A 194 -18.08 -7.59 3.46
CA GLU A 194 -18.45 -6.59 4.51
C GLU A 194 -18.86 -5.20 3.98
N GLY A 195 -19.23 -5.09 2.70
CA GLY A 195 -19.64 -3.83 2.07
C GLY A 195 -18.48 -3.01 1.49
N LEU A 196 -18.81 -2.08 0.57
CA LEU A 196 -17.84 -1.27 -0.17
C LEU A 196 -17.06 -0.33 0.75
N ARG A 197 -15.75 -0.55 0.93
CA ARG A 197 -14.87 0.28 1.79
C ARG A 197 -13.91 1.19 1.05
N SER A 198 -13.58 0.88 -0.20
CA SER A 198 -12.74 1.73 -1.02
C SER A 198 -12.96 1.57 -2.51
N VAL A 199 -12.74 2.66 -3.22
CA VAL A 199 -12.63 2.69 -4.69
C VAL A 199 -11.34 3.41 -5.03
N VAL A 200 -10.56 2.85 -5.93
CA VAL A 200 -9.32 3.45 -6.42
C VAL A 200 -9.47 3.72 -7.91
N PHE A 201 -9.24 4.96 -8.32
CA PHE A 201 -9.06 5.31 -9.72
C PHE A 201 -7.57 5.51 -9.99
N ILE A 202 -7.09 5.03 -11.13
CA ILE A 202 -5.80 5.43 -11.69
C ILE A 202 -6.10 6.19 -12.96
N ALA A 203 -5.92 7.51 -12.92
CA ALA A 203 -6.21 8.40 -14.03
C ALA A 203 -4.92 8.72 -14.81
N TYR A 204 -4.97 8.61 -16.14
CA TYR A 204 -3.83 8.83 -17.04
C TYR A 204 -3.60 10.31 -17.34
N ALA A 205 -3.50 11.09 -16.28
CA ALA A 205 -3.15 12.50 -16.34
C ALA A 205 -2.29 12.88 -15.13
N ASP A 206 -1.52 13.94 -15.30
CA ASP A 206 -0.74 14.51 -14.21
C ASP A 206 -1.65 15.01 -13.07
N ARG A 207 -1.04 15.13 -11.89
CA ARG A 207 -1.77 15.50 -10.68
C ARG A 207 -2.35 16.91 -10.74
N THR A 208 -1.72 17.84 -11.45
CA THR A 208 -2.19 19.22 -11.59
C THR A 208 -3.49 19.27 -12.38
N THR A 209 -3.55 18.55 -13.50
CA THR A 209 -4.74 18.36 -14.32
C THR A 209 -5.86 17.69 -13.53
N ILE A 210 -5.55 16.66 -12.74
CA ILE A 210 -6.57 15.99 -11.92
C ILE A 210 -7.10 16.89 -10.80
N ARG A 211 -6.24 17.71 -10.17
CA ARG A 211 -6.64 18.62 -9.08
C ARG A 211 -7.46 19.81 -9.55
N SER A 212 -7.44 20.17 -10.83
CA SER A 212 -8.34 21.20 -11.37
C SER A 212 -9.78 20.69 -11.40
N ILE A 213 -9.96 19.38 -11.66
CA ILE A 213 -11.26 18.73 -11.82
C ILE A 213 -11.76 18.12 -10.49
N ILE A 214 -10.87 17.50 -9.71
CA ILE A 214 -11.17 16.75 -8.49
C ILE A 214 -10.39 17.31 -7.31
N LYS A 215 -11.11 17.90 -6.36
CA LYS A 215 -10.52 18.40 -5.11
C LYS A 215 -10.43 17.29 -4.06
N PRO A 216 -9.31 17.16 -3.33
CA PRO A 216 -9.24 16.29 -2.15
C PRO A 216 -10.31 16.67 -1.13
N ARG A 217 -10.97 15.68 -0.53
CA ARG A 217 -12.02 15.88 0.48
C ARG A 217 -11.73 15.01 1.69
N ARG A 218 -11.96 15.53 2.90
CA ARG A 218 -11.92 14.76 4.14
C ARG A 218 -13.21 15.03 4.91
N SER A 219 -14.05 14.02 5.01
CA SER A 219 -15.25 14.01 5.83
C SER A 219 -15.03 13.11 7.04
N MET A 220 -16.00 13.09 7.96
CA MET A 220 -15.94 12.25 9.17
C MET A 220 -15.97 10.75 8.85
N ASP A 221 -16.62 10.37 7.75
CA ASP A 221 -16.90 8.99 7.33
C ASP A 221 -16.14 8.53 6.07
N VAL A 222 -15.78 9.45 5.16
CA VAL A 222 -15.06 9.14 3.91
C VAL A 222 -13.94 10.16 3.65
N LYS A 223 -12.83 9.70 3.08
CA LYS A 223 -11.70 10.53 2.62
C LYS A 223 -11.41 10.26 1.14
N VAL A 224 -11.24 11.34 0.38
CA VAL A 224 -10.74 11.33 -1.01
C VAL A 224 -9.31 11.83 -1.01
N ILE A 225 -8.38 10.98 -1.45
CA ILE A 225 -6.95 11.26 -1.56
C ILE A 225 -6.59 11.31 -3.04
N VAL A 226 -5.81 12.31 -3.45
CA VAL A 226 -5.26 12.44 -4.79
C VAL A 226 -3.74 12.44 -4.65
N GLU A 227 -3.07 11.40 -5.12
CA GLU A 227 -1.61 11.21 -5.02
C GLU A 227 -1.01 10.83 -6.37
N SER A 228 0.20 11.30 -6.66
CA SER A 228 0.96 10.83 -7.84
C SER A 228 1.44 9.41 -7.62
N VAL A 229 1.45 8.58 -8.68
CA VAL A 229 2.00 7.22 -8.60
C VAL A 229 3.53 7.31 -8.61
N PRO A 230 4.24 6.81 -7.58
CA PRO A 230 5.70 6.75 -7.61
C PRO A 230 6.19 5.86 -8.76
N SER A 231 7.26 6.26 -9.42
CA SER A 231 7.95 5.41 -10.41
C SER A 231 8.74 4.31 -9.69
N ASP A 232 8.73 3.10 -10.26
CA ASP A 232 9.52 1.97 -9.77
C ASP A 232 11.01 2.06 -10.16
N SER A 233 11.34 2.92 -11.13
CA SER A 233 12.71 3.24 -11.53
C SER A 233 12.95 4.74 -11.64
N ILE A 234 14.15 5.17 -11.26
CA ILE A 234 14.58 6.55 -11.42
C ILE A 234 14.93 6.76 -12.90
N LYS A 235 14.17 7.61 -13.60
CA LYS A 235 14.48 8.03 -14.96
C LYS A 235 14.92 9.49 -14.96
N PHE A 236 15.85 9.85 -15.84
CA PHE A 236 16.28 11.22 -16.05
C PHE A 236 15.68 11.74 -17.36
N ALA A 237 15.32 13.02 -17.40
CA ALA A 237 14.92 13.69 -18.62
C ALA A 237 15.61 15.04 -18.71
N GLY A 238 16.04 15.42 -19.91
CA GLY A 238 16.65 16.73 -20.15
C GLY A 238 15.67 17.86 -19.80
N LEU A 239 16.19 19.00 -19.34
CA LEU A 239 15.38 20.19 -19.02
C LEU A 239 14.71 20.83 -20.27
N THR A 240 15.18 20.47 -21.46
CA THR A 240 14.71 20.91 -22.78
C THR A 240 13.79 19.92 -23.48
N GLU A 241 13.69 18.67 -23.02
CA GLU A 241 12.91 17.64 -23.70
C GLU A 241 11.44 17.67 -23.28
N THR A 242 10.57 17.86 -24.26
CA THR A 242 9.12 17.69 -24.11
C THR A 242 8.83 16.20 -24.03
N GLU A 243 7.91 15.82 -23.15
CA GLU A 243 7.56 14.44 -22.76
C GLU A 243 7.34 13.48 -23.95
N ALA A 244 8.43 12.92 -24.48
CA ALA A 244 8.38 11.64 -25.17
C ALA A 244 8.37 10.55 -24.11
N VAL A 245 7.29 9.78 -24.08
CA VAL A 245 7.19 8.57 -23.27
C VAL A 245 8.15 7.56 -23.87
N GLU A 246 9.40 7.57 -23.42
CA GLU A 246 10.36 6.55 -23.77
C GLU A 246 9.99 5.24 -23.08
N VAL A 247 9.23 4.43 -23.81
CA VAL A 247 9.24 2.97 -23.69
C VAL A 247 10.41 2.47 -24.54
N GLY A 248 11.62 2.91 -24.20
CA GLY A 248 12.84 2.69 -24.96
C GLY A 248 13.77 1.66 -24.30
N GLY A 249 13.22 0.53 -23.84
CA GLY A 249 14.05 -0.67 -23.74
C GLY A 249 14.18 -1.27 -25.12
N ALA A 250 15.32 -1.87 -25.49
CA ALA A 250 15.42 -2.66 -26.71
C ALA A 250 14.29 -3.70 -26.74
N ILE A 251 13.24 -3.43 -27.51
CA ILE A 251 12.05 -4.28 -27.57
C ILE A 251 12.53 -5.60 -28.16
N LYS A 252 12.42 -6.68 -27.38
CA LYS A 252 12.68 -8.02 -27.91
C LYS A 252 11.65 -8.28 -29.01
N ASP A 253 12.10 -8.73 -30.18
CA ASP A 253 11.23 -9.00 -31.34
C ASP A 253 10.18 -10.10 -31.11
N ARG A 254 10.32 -10.85 -30.01
CA ARG A 254 9.42 -11.94 -29.60
C ARG A 254 7.97 -11.47 -29.51
N LYS A 255 7.06 -12.24 -30.11
CA LYS A 255 5.61 -12.03 -29.99
C LYS A 255 5.04 -12.78 -28.78
N LEU A 256 4.09 -12.17 -28.09
CA LEU A 256 3.58 -12.65 -26.81
C LEU A 256 2.07 -12.84 -26.78
N ILE A 257 1.65 -13.88 -26.06
CA ILE A 257 0.27 -14.11 -25.63
C ILE A 257 0.18 -13.71 -24.15
N VAL A 258 -0.74 -12.80 -23.82
CA VAL A 258 -0.87 -12.25 -22.47
C VAL A 258 -2.22 -12.61 -21.88
N GLY A 259 -2.23 -13.30 -20.75
CA GLY A 259 -3.44 -13.59 -19.98
C GLY A 259 -3.63 -12.60 -18.85
N ILE A 260 -4.86 -12.12 -18.66
CA ILE A 260 -5.18 -11.12 -17.63
C ILE A 260 -6.44 -11.52 -16.87
N ASP A 261 -6.33 -11.48 -15.56
CA ASP A 261 -7.45 -11.55 -14.61
C ASP A 261 -7.65 -10.16 -13.98
N PRO A 262 -8.59 -9.34 -14.49
CA PRO A 262 -8.78 -7.96 -14.03
C PRO A 262 -9.57 -7.89 -12.71
N GLY A 263 -9.01 -7.22 -11.71
CA GLY A 263 -9.65 -7.03 -10.40
C GLY A 263 -8.83 -6.10 -9.50
N ILE A 264 -9.19 -5.97 -8.21
CA ILE A 264 -8.35 -5.23 -7.24
C ILE A 264 -6.93 -5.79 -7.28
N VAL A 265 -6.82 -7.12 -7.23
CA VAL A 265 -5.59 -7.83 -7.55
C VAL A 265 -5.74 -8.25 -8.99
N THR A 266 -4.88 -7.73 -9.85
CA THR A 266 -4.85 -8.11 -11.26
C THR A 266 -3.81 -9.21 -11.44
N GLY A 267 -4.22 -10.34 -12.02
CA GLY A 267 -3.32 -11.40 -12.46
C GLY A 267 -2.80 -11.12 -13.87
N LEU A 268 -1.54 -11.46 -14.11
CA LEU A 268 -0.85 -11.33 -15.39
C LEU A 268 -0.05 -12.62 -15.68
N ALA A 269 -0.28 -13.21 -16.84
CA ALA A 269 0.51 -14.31 -17.38
C ALA A 269 1.05 -13.92 -18.76
N ILE A 270 2.33 -14.20 -19.00
CA ILE A 270 2.98 -13.91 -20.29
C ILE A 270 3.54 -15.20 -20.86
N LEU A 271 3.11 -15.53 -22.07
CA LEU A 271 3.52 -16.72 -22.82
C LEU A 271 4.16 -16.31 -24.14
N ASP A 272 5.08 -17.12 -24.64
CA ASP A 272 5.55 -17.02 -26.02
C ASP A 272 4.57 -17.68 -27.02
N MET A 273 4.91 -17.62 -28.31
CA MET A 273 4.11 -18.21 -29.39
C MET A 273 4.08 -19.75 -29.40
N ASN A 274 4.91 -20.39 -28.59
CA ASN A 274 5.00 -21.84 -28.44
C ASN A 274 4.27 -22.34 -27.18
N GLY A 275 3.71 -21.42 -26.38
CA GLY A 275 3.00 -21.74 -25.15
C GLY A 275 3.90 -21.90 -23.92
N ASN A 276 5.18 -21.51 -24.00
CA ASN A 276 6.05 -21.48 -22.83
C ASN A 276 5.72 -20.27 -21.97
N VAL A 277 5.55 -20.47 -20.67
CA VAL A 277 5.28 -19.42 -19.71
C VAL A 277 6.58 -18.67 -19.40
N LEU A 278 6.64 -17.40 -19.78
CA LEU A 278 7.80 -16.53 -19.56
C LEU A 278 7.76 -15.89 -18.17
N THR A 279 6.57 -15.48 -17.71
CA THR A 279 6.40 -14.91 -16.37
C THR A 279 4.95 -14.99 -15.89
N LEU A 280 4.79 -15.04 -14.56
CA LEU A 280 3.53 -14.93 -13.84
C LEU A 280 3.67 -13.84 -12.78
N HIS A 281 2.71 -12.92 -12.75
CA HIS A 281 2.72 -11.80 -11.84
C HIS A 281 1.29 -11.50 -11.35
N SER A 282 1.18 -10.98 -10.14
CA SER A 282 -0.08 -10.48 -9.59
C SER A 282 0.21 -9.29 -8.71
N GLY A 283 -0.69 -8.30 -8.72
CA GLY A 283 -0.47 -7.06 -7.98
C GLY A 283 -1.76 -6.29 -7.73
N LYS A 284 -1.77 -5.50 -6.65
CA LYS A 284 -2.93 -4.67 -6.29
C LYS A 284 -2.95 -3.37 -7.09
N ASN A 285 -4.12 -3.04 -7.64
CA ASN A 285 -4.37 -1.84 -8.44
C ASN A 285 -3.32 -1.66 -9.55
N LEU A 286 -3.01 -2.73 -10.29
CA LEU A 286 -2.09 -2.66 -11.42
C LEU A 286 -2.75 -1.87 -12.55
N SER A 287 -2.19 -0.71 -12.91
CA SER A 287 -2.69 0.08 -14.04
C SER A 287 -2.32 -0.57 -15.37
N ARG A 288 -3.07 -0.27 -16.45
CA ARG A 288 -2.75 -0.78 -17.79
C ARG A 288 -1.31 -0.45 -18.22
N ARG A 289 -0.82 0.77 -18.00
CA ARG A 289 0.57 1.12 -18.34
C ARG A 289 1.60 0.36 -17.51
N HIS A 290 1.31 0.04 -16.24
CA HIS A 290 2.18 -0.82 -15.45
C HIS A 290 2.24 -2.21 -16.09
N VAL A 291 1.08 -2.82 -16.39
CA VAL A 291 1.01 -4.12 -17.08
C VAL A 291 1.81 -4.10 -18.39
N LEU A 292 1.65 -3.06 -19.21
CA LEU A 292 2.40 -2.91 -20.46
C LEU A 292 3.90 -2.88 -20.25
N ARG A 293 4.38 -2.17 -19.24
CA ARG A 293 5.81 -2.09 -18.93
C ARG A 293 6.40 -3.46 -18.61
N ILE A 294 5.70 -4.26 -17.81
CA ILE A 294 6.09 -5.64 -17.53
C ILE A 294 6.11 -6.43 -18.84
N VAL A 295 5.05 -6.33 -19.64
CA VAL A 295 4.92 -7.10 -20.89
C VAL A 295 6.04 -6.77 -21.89
N TYR A 296 6.35 -5.49 -22.10
CA TYR A 296 7.38 -5.05 -23.04
C TYR A 296 8.80 -5.46 -22.64
N GLN A 297 9.06 -5.83 -21.38
CA GLN A 297 10.35 -6.43 -20.99
C GLN A 297 10.57 -7.82 -21.63
N TYR A 298 9.49 -8.52 -22.00
CA TYR A 298 9.53 -9.86 -22.57
C TYR A 298 9.34 -9.88 -24.09
N GLY A 299 8.71 -8.86 -24.67
CA GLY A 299 8.44 -8.77 -26.11
C GLY A 299 7.18 -7.97 -26.46
N THR A 300 6.68 -8.15 -27.67
CA THR A 300 5.51 -7.44 -28.20
C THR A 300 4.22 -8.27 -28.00
N PRO A 301 3.25 -7.79 -27.22
CA PRO A 301 1.96 -8.45 -27.06
C PRO A 301 1.12 -8.41 -28.34
N ILE A 302 0.67 -9.56 -28.80
CA ILE A 302 -0.20 -9.70 -29.98
C ILE A 302 -1.62 -10.15 -29.65
N LEU A 303 -1.78 -10.82 -28.50
CA LEU A 303 -3.05 -11.35 -28.03
C LEU A 303 -3.18 -11.13 -26.54
N VAL A 304 -4.34 -10.62 -26.12
CA VAL A 304 -4.75 -10.48 -24.72
C VAL A 304 -5.90 -11.43 -24.47
N ALA A 305 -5.76 -12.36 -23.54
CA ALA A 305 -6.76 -13.36 -23.21
C ALA A 305 -7.36 -13.11 -21.82
N VAL A 306 -8.68 -13.30 -21.71
CA VAL A 306 -9.41 -13.32 -20.43
C VAL A 306 -10.15 -14.64 -20.25
N ASP A 307 -10.50 -14.96 -19.01
CA ASP A 307 -11.17 -16.19 -18.59
C ASP A 307 -12.71 -16.09 -18.56
N THR A 308 -13.26 -14.91 -18.86
CA THR A 308 -14.68 -14.59 -18.79
C THR A 308 -15.26 -14.32 -20.16
N ALA A 309 -16.51 -14.72 -20.40
CA ALA A 309 -17.20 -14.56 -21.67
C ALA A 309 -17.56 -13.09 -21.98
N LYS A 310 -17.66 -12.26 -20.95
CA LYS A 310 -17.83 -10.80 -21.07
C LYS A 310 -16.56 -10.10 -20.57
N PRO A 311 -15.63 -9.74 -21.46
CA PRO A 311 -14.41 -9.06 -21.07
C PRO A 311 -14.70 -7.75 -20.34
N SER A 312 -13.93 -7.47 -19.29
CA SER A 312 -14.01 -6.20 -18.57
C SER A 312 -13.53 -5.02 -19.44
N ASP A 313 -13.97 -3.80 -19.10
CA ASP A 313 -13.49 -2.59 -19.77
C ASP A 313 -11.96 -2.44 -19.67
N TYR A 314 -11.37 -2.89 -18.56
CA TYR A 314 -9.92 -2.92 -18.37
C TYR A 314 -9.23 -3.75 -19.46
N ALA A 315 -9.69 -4.98 -19.70
CA ALA A 315 -9.11 -5.87 -20.71
C ALA A 315 -9.32 -5.33 -22.14
N LYS A 316 -10.51 -4.80 -22.44
CA LYS A 316 -10.83 -4.18 -23.74
C LYS A 316 -9.93 -2.99 -24.04
N LYS A 317 -9.83 -2.05 -23.10
CA LYS A 317 -9.00 -0.86 -23.26
C LYS A 317 -7.52 -1.20 -23.35
N LEU A 318 -7.05 -2.21 -22.61
CA LEU A 318 -5.67 -2.67 -22.70
C LEU A 318 -5.36 -3.28 -24.07
N ALA A 319 -6.20 -4.18 -24.56
CA ALA A 319 -6.03 -4.77 -25.89
C ALA A 319 -6.02 -3.69 -26.98
N ALA A 320 -6.93 -2.71 -26.89
CA ALA A 320 -6.99 -1.57 -27.80
C ALA A 320 -5.74 -0.69 -27.74
N MET A 321 -5.22 -0.42 -26.53
CA MET A 321 -4.00 0.39 -26.33
C MET A 321 -2.76 -0.26 -26.96
N ILE A 322 -2.71 -1.59 -26.98
CA ILE A 322 -1.61 -2.37 -27.58
C ILE A 322 -1.79 -2.55 -29.09
N GLY A 323 -3.04 -2.56 -29.58
CA GLY A 323 -3.36 -3.11 -30.89
C GLY A 323 -3.28 -4.65 -30.93
N ALA A 324 -3.52 -5.30 -29.79
CA ALA A 324 -3.58 -6.75 -29.65
C ALA A 324 -5.01 -7.28 -29.82
N VAL A 325 -5.13 -8.52 -30.28
CA VAL A 325 -6.42 -9.20 -30.39
C VAL A 325 -6.91 -9.59 -29.00
N LEU A 326 -8.15 -9.22 -28.66
CA LEU A 326 -8.78 -9.66 -27.40
C LEU A 326 -9.45 -11.01 -27.60
N TYR A 327 -8.97 -12.02 -26.89
CA TYR A 327 -9.55 -13.35 -26.83
C TYR A 327 -10.37 -13.53 -25.54
N TYR A 328 -11.55 -14.12 -25.68
CA TYR A 328 -12.41 -14.51 -24.57
C TYR A 328 -13.20 -15.77 -24.94
N PRO A 329 -13.50 -16.66 -23.97
CA PRO A 329 -14.24 -17.89 -24.23
C PRO A 329 -15.74 -17.63 -24.41
N ASP A 330 -16.48 -18.56 -25.02
CA ASP A 330 -17.94 -18.46 -25.16
C ASP A 330 -18.69 -18.54 -23.81
N LYS A 331 -18.09 -19.23 -22.84
CA LYS A 331 -18.57 -19.38 -21.45
C LYS A 331 -17.41 -19.18 -20.50
N ASP A 332 -17.72 -18.65 -19.31
CA ASP A 332 -16.74 -18.47 -18.24
C ASP A 332 -16.05 -19.79 -17.91
N LEU A 333 -14.72 -19.77 -17.74
CA LEU A 333 -13.98 -20.94 -17.31
C LEU A 333 -14.37 -21.33 -15.88
N SER A 334 -14.69 -22.61 -15.68
CA SER A 334 -14.92 -23.15 -14.34
C SER A 334 -13.61 -23.22 -13.53
N ILE A 335 -13.70 -23.15 -12.20
CA ILE A 335 -12.53 -23.25 -11.31
C ILE A 335 -11.78 -24.57 -11.52
N SER A 336 -12.51 -25.66 -11.77
CA SER A 336 -11.93 -26.97 -12.08
C SER A 336 -11.14 -26.96 -13.39
N GLU A 337 -11.68 -26.38 -14.46
CA GLU A 337 -10.97 -26.24 -15.74
C GLU A 337 -9.69 -25.42 -15.57
N LYS A 338 -9.75 -24.27 -14.88
CA LYS A 338 -8.58 -23.44 -14.62
C LYS A 338 -7.50 -24.21 -13.86
N SER A 339 -7.91 -24.93 -12.82
CA SER A 339 -6.99 -25.68 -11.95
C SER A 339 -6.34 -26.84 -12.70
N GLU A 340 -7.08 -27.55 -13.56
CA GLU A 340 -6.54 -28.65 -14.38
C GLU A 340 -5.48 -28.15 -15.36
N ILE A 341 -5.77 -27.05 -16.09
CA ILE A 341 -4.80 -26.42 -17.00
C ILE A 341 -3.53 -26.03 -16.25
N VAL A 342 -3.66 -25.35 -15.12
CA VAL A 342 -2.50 -24.91 -14.34
C VAL A 342 -1.68 -26.08 -13.81
N VAL A 343 -2.32 -27.12 -13.24
CA VAL A 343 -1.60 -28.31 -12.75
C VAL A 343 -0.81 -28.99 -13.88
N LYS A 344 -1.40 -29.08 -15.08
CA LYS A 344 -0.71 -29.63 -16.25
C LYS A 344 0.51 -28.79 -16.63
N VAL A 345 0.33 -27.48 -16.82
CA VAL A 345 1.43 -26.58 -17.22
C VAL A 345 2.51 -26.49 -16.14
N SER A 346 2.14 -26.47 -14.86
CA SER A 346 3.10 -26.53 -13.73
C SER A 346 3.96 -27.77 -13.73
N ARG A 347 3.40 -28.93 -14.07
CA ARG A 347 4.17 -30.18 -14.16
C ARG A 347 5.07 -30.21 -15.39
N GLU A 348 4.58 -29.76 -16.54
CA GLU A 348 5.31 -29.80 -17.81
C GLU A 348 6.45 -28.78 -17.88
N GLN A 349 6.24 -27.57 -17.35
CA GLN A 349 7.18 -26.44 -17.49
C GLN A 349 7.85 -26.04 -16.17
N GLY A 350 7.58 -26.74 -15.06
CA GLY A 350 8.19 -26.46 -13.75
C GLY A 350 7.80 -25.11 -13.14
N ILE A 351 6.64 -24.55 -13.51
CA ILE A 351 6.19 -23.23 -13.04
C ILE A 351 5.48 -23.29 -11.68
N VAL A 352 5.70 -22.25 -10.87
CA VAL A 352 5.07 -22.11 -9.54
C VAL A 352 4.00 -21.03 -9.58
N VAL A 353 2.74 -21.43 -9.35
CA VAL A 353 1.61 -20.51 -9.23
C VAL A 353 1.35 -20.21 -7.76
N LYS A 354 1.46 -18.95 -7.36
CA LYS A 354 1.42 -18.54 -5.95
C LYS A 354 0.03 -18.15 -5.45
N ASP A 355 -0.83 -17.67 -6.35
CA ASP A 355 -2.14 -17.14 -5.97
C ASP A 355 -3.21 -17.44 -7.04
N PRO A 356 -4.51 -17.34 -6.66
CA PRO A 356 -5.62 -17.61 -7.59
C PRO A 356 -5.67 -16.67 -8.80
N HIS A 357 -5.20 -15.43 -8.69
CA HIS A 357 -5.22 -14.47 -9.80
C HIS A 357 -4.18 -14.84 -10.86
N MET A 358 -2.99 -15.28 -10.44
CA MET A 358 -2.01 -15.87 -11.35
C MET A 358 -2.55 -17.13 -12.03
N ARG A 359 -3.28 -17.98 -11.28
CA ARG A 359 -3.91 -19.19 -11.84
C ARG A 359 -4.90 -18.84 -12.94
N ASP A 360 -5.77 -17.87 -12.68
CA ASP A 360 -6.86 -17.50 -13.59
C ASP A 360 -6.31 -16.80 -14.85
N ALA A 361 -5.32 -15.91 -14.70
CA ALA A 361 -4.60 -15.30 -15.81
C ALA A 361 -3.85 -16.33 -16.68
N LEU A 362 -3.16 -17.30 -16.06
CA LEU A 362 -2.48 -18.37 -16.77
C LEU A 362 -3.46 -19.27 -17.55
N ALA A 363 -4.56 -19.66 -16.91
CA ALA A 363 -5.58 -20.48 -17.54
C ALA A 363 -6.18 -19.79 -18.77
N ALA A 364 -6.44 -18.48 -18.68
CA ALA A 364 -6.91 -17.68 -19.82
C ALA A 364 -5.92 -17.70 -20.99
N ALA A 365 -4.65 -17.38 -20.72
CA ALA A 365 -3.61 -17.36 -21.74
C ALA A 365 -3.42 -18.74 -22.39
N TYR A 366 -3.27 -19.78 -21.59
CA TYR A 366 -2.98 -21.12 -22.09
C TYR A 366 -4.17 -21.72 -22.85
N LYS A 367 -5.42 -21.48 -22.41
CA LYS A 367 -6.60 -21.90 -23.17
C LYS A 367 -6.68 -21.22 -24.53
N SER A 368 -6.34 -19.93 -24.61
CA SER A 368 -6.27 -19.19 -25.88
C SER A 368 -5.20 -19.79 -26.82
N PHE A 369 -4.04 -20.13 -26.27
CA PHE A 369 -2.97 -20.79 -27.01
C PHE A 369 -3.41 -22.16 -27.53
N MET A 370 -4.03 -23.00 -26.69
CA MET A 370 -4.51 -24.33 -27.10
C MET A 370 -5.53 -24.27 -28.25
N GLN A 371 -6.39 -23.26 -28.29
CA GLN A 371 -7.32 -23.08 -29.41
C GLN A 371 -6.64 -22.59 -30.69
N LEU A 372 -5.59 -21.77 -30.56
CA LEU A 372 -4.84 -21.23 -31.69
C LEU A 372 -3.80 -22.21 -32.23
N LYS A 373 -3.30 -23.12 -31.39
CA LYS A 373 -2.22 -24.06 -31.72
C LYS A 373 -2.43 -24.78 -33.05
N PRO A 374 -3.60 -25.38 -33.37
CA PRO A 374 -3.79 -26.04 -34.66
C PRO A 374 -3.66 -25.10 -35.87
N LYS A 375 -3.95 -23.81 -35.72
CA LYS A 375 -3.76 -22.81 -36.78
C LYS A 375 -2.30 -22.38 -36.87
N LEU A 376 -1.64 -22.19 -35.72
CA LEU A 376 -0.24 -21.79 -35.64
C LEU A 376 0.70 -22.88 -36.16
N ASP A 377 0.41 -24.15 -35.90
CA ASP A 377 1.16 -25.30 -36.40
C ASP A 377 1.10 -25.36 -37.93
N ARG A 378 -0.07 -25.13 -38.54
CA ARG A 378 -0.20 -25.04 -40.02
C ARG A 378 0.61 -23.89 -40.63
N VAL A 379 0.69 -22.75 -39.95
CA VAL A 379 1.53 -21.63 -40.38
C VAL A 379 3.00 -22.03 -40.31
N GLU A 380 3.41 -22.71 -39.25
CA GLU A 380 4.78 -23.17 -39.10
C GLU A 380 5.18 -24.20 -40.16
N ASP A 381 4.29 -25.13 -40.51
CA ASP A 381 4.51 -26.10 -41.58
C ASP A 381 4.64 -25.44 -42.97
N GLU A 382 3.87 -24.38 -43.22
CA GLU A 382 3.93 -23.63 -44.48
C GLU A 382 5.19 -22.75 -44.55
N VAL A 383 5.61 -22.12 -43.44
CA VAL A 383 6.78 -21.22 -43.37
C VAL A 383 8.10 -21.97 -43.25
N ARG A 384 8.14 -23.20 -42.70
CA ARG A 384 9.36 -24.03 -42.67
C ARG A 384 9.94 -24.29 -44.06
N ARG A 385 9.15 -24.08 -45.12
CA ARG A 385 9.60 -24.12 -46.53
C ARG A 385 10.32 -22.84 -46.99
N SER A 386 10.30 -21.74 -46.23
CA SER A 386 10.57 -20.38 -46.75
C SER A 386 11.31 -19.41 -45.79
N ILE A 387 12.00 -19.89 -44.74
CA ILE A 387 12.90 -19.16 -43.78
C ILE A 387 12.36 -19.08 -42.34
N ALA A 388 13.13 -19.59 -41.37
CA ALA A 388 12.77 -19.70 -39.95
C ALA A 388 12.55 -18.36 -39.21
N ARG A 389 13.11 -17.25 -39.70
CA ARG A 389 12.94 -15.91 -39.09
C ARG A 389 11.56 -15.27 -39.33
N VAL A 390 10.77 -15.81 -40.27
CA VAL A 390 9.46 -15.25 -40.68
C VAL A 390 8.31 -15.79 -39.81
N ILE A 391 8.54 -16.89 -39.07
CA ILE A 391 7.48 -17.70 -38.43
C ILE A 391 6.67 -16.88 -37.41
N ASP A 392 7.33 -16.14 -36.52
CA ASP A 392 6.65 -15.37 -35.48
C ASP A 392 5.82 -14.21 -36.04
N GLU A 393 6.29 -13.60 -37.13
CA GLU A 393 5.59 -12.49 -37.79
C GLU A 393 4.37 -12.98 -38.58
N ALA A 394 4.51 -14.09 -39.31
CA ALA A 394 3.40 -14.76 -39.98
C ALA A 394 2.34 -15.24 -38.97
N LYS A 395 2.76 -15.87 -37.87
CA LYS A 395 1.86 -16.29 -36.77
C LYS A 395 1.10 -15.09 -36.18
N ALA A 396 1.76 -13.95 -35.99
CA ALA A 396 1.11 -12.73 -35.49
C ALA A 396 0.04 -12.18 -36.44
N LEU A 397 0.29 -12.18 -37.75
CA LEU A 397 -0.68 -11.73 -38.76
C LEU A 397 -1.92 -12.64 -38.82
N VAL A 398 -1.73 -13.95 -38.69
CA VAL A 398 -2.84 -14.91 -38.64
C VAL A 398 -3.70 -14.71 -37.38
N ILE A 399 -3.09 -14.43 -36.24
CA ILE A 399 -3.83 -14.10 -35.02
C ILE A 399 -4.67 -12.83 -35.20
N LYS A 400 -4.17 -11.85 -35.94
CA LYS A 400 -4.93 -10.63 -36.32
C LYS A 400 -6.06 -10.87 -37.32
N GLY A 401 -6.27 -12.11 -37.75
CA GLY A 401 -7.38 -12.50 -38.63
C GLY A 401 -7.03 -12.60 -40.11
N MET A 402 -5.76 -12.46 -40.48
CA MET A 402 -5.32 -12.59 -41.87
C MET A 402 -5.32 -14.07 -42.32
N PRO A 403 -5.71 -14.38 -43.58
CA PRO A 403 -5.56 -15.72 -44.13
C PRO A 403 -4.11 -16.19 -44.13
N ILE A 404 -3.88 -17.48 -43.89
CA ILE A 404 -2.53 -18.07 -43.73
C ILE A 404 -1.61 -17.72 -44.92
N LYS A 405 -2.09 -17.90 -46.16
CA LYS A 405 -1.27 -17.61 -47.36
C LYS A 405 -0.84 -16.14 -47.44
N GLN A 406 -1.79 -15.22 -47.25
CA GLN A 406 -1.51 -13.78 -47.27
C GLN A 406 -0.56 -13.36 -46.13
N ALA A 407 -0.73 -13.95 -44.94
CA ALA A 407 0.13 -13.69 -43.79
C ALA A 407 1.59 -14.13 -44.03
N VAL A 408 1.80 -15.27 -44.69
CA VAL A 408 3.13 -15.76 -45.04
C VAL A 408 3.78 -14.88 -46.11
N ASP A 409 3.03 -14.51 -47.15
CA ASP A 409 3.52 -13.63 -48.23
C ASP A 409 3.93 -12.26 -47.70
N GLU A 410 3.11 -11.66 -46.82
CA GLU A 410 3.36 -10.33 -46.27
C GLU A 410 4.49 -10.30 -45.25
N ALA A 411 4.62 -11.36 -44.43
CA ALA A 411 5.76 -11.52 -43.53
C ALA A 411 7.07 -11.72 -44.31
N SER A 412 7.04 -12.44 -45.44
CA SER A 412 8.22 -12.65 -46.29
C SER A 412 8.66 -11.34 -46.97
N ARG A 413 7.72 -10.54 -47.48
CA ARG A 413 8.00 -9.25 -48.12
C ARG A 413 8.64 -8.23 -47.19
N LYS A 414 8.28 -8.21 -45.90
CA LYS A 414 8.88 -7.28 -44.93
C LYS A 414 10.36 -7.54 -44.68
N ILE A 415 10.82 -8.78 -44.88
CA ILE A 415 12.21 -9.18 -44.71
C ILE A 415 13.02 -8.87 -45.98
N GLU A 416 12.41 -8.95 -47.18
CA GLU A 416 13.04 -8.57 -48.46
C GLU A 416 13.39 -7.07 -48.56
N VAL A 417 12.83 -6.20 -47.72
CA VAL A 417 13.07 -4.74 -47.76
C VAL A 417 14.39 -4.32 -47.08
N GLN A 418 15.19 -5.25 -46.54
CA GLN A 418 16.61 -4.99 -46.33
C GLN A 418 17.35 -5.29 -47.65
N PRO A 419 17.83 -4.29 -48.40
CA PRO A 419 18.49 -4.56 -49.66
C PRO A 419 19.84 -5.23 -49.39
N GLN A 420 19.87 -6.56 -49.47
CA GLN A 420 21.07 -7.24 -49.89
C GLN A 420 21.22 -6.96 -51.38
N GLN A 421 22.27 -6.22 -51.76
CA GLN A 421 22.66 -6.06 -53.14
C GLN A 421 22.84 -7.44 -53.78
N GLU A 422 21.96 -7.81 -54.71
CA GLU A 422 22.18 -8.93 -55.60
C GLU A 422 23.39 -8.62 -56.50
N VAL A 423 24.51 -9.31 -56.25
CA VAL A 423 25.60 -9.38 -57.22
C VAL A 423 25.18 -10.33 -58.33
N LYS A 424 24.89 -9.78 -59.51
CA LYS A 424 24.73 -10.57 -60.74
C LYS A 424 26.05 -11.27 -61.04
N VAL A 425 26.05 -12.60 -60.96
CA VAL A 425 27.15 -13.44 -61.46
C VAL A 425 27.09 -13.45 -62.99
N VAL A 426 27.96 -12.66 -63.62
CA VAL A 426 28.30 -12.84 -65.04
C VAL A 426 29.33 -13.95 -65.11
N GLN A 427 29.03 -15.00 -65.87
CA GLN A 427 29.99 -16.06 -66.18
C GLN A 427 31.19 -15.43 -66.92
N GLN A 428 32.38 -15.55 -66.36
CA GLN A 428 33.62 -15.21 -67.05
C GLN A 428 34.47 -16.46 -67.26
N GLU A 429 34.88 -16.61 -68.52
CA GLU A 429 35.90 -17.55 -68.98
C GLU A 429 37.19 -17.40 -68.18
N ARG A 430 37.84 -18.53 -67.90
CA ARG A 430 39.11 -18.59 -67.18
C ARG A 430 40.20 -17.88 -67.97
N CYS A 431 40.86 -16.91 -67.34
CA CYS A 431 42.14 -16.38 -67.79
C CYS A 431 43.13 -16.43 -66.62
N GLU A 432 44.26 -17.11 -66.83
CA GLU A 432 45.39 -17.13 -65.89
C GLU A 432 46.03 -15.74 -65.84
N CYS A 433 45.83 -15.02 -64.74
CA CYS A 433 46.67 -13.88 -64.39
C CYS A 433 46.75 -13.74 -62.86
N GLU A 434 47.52 -12.76 -62.40
CA GLU A 434 47.92 -12.40 -61.02
C GLU A 434 46.82 -12.43 -59.91
N CYS A 435 45.55 -12.64 -60.28
CA CYS A 435 44.40 -12.76 -59.40
C CYS A 435 44.37 -14.04 -58.54
N ASP A 436 44.99 -15.14 -58.96
CA ASP A 436 45.00 -16.39 -58.18
C ASP A 436 45.89 -16.31 -56.94
N ARG A 437 46.96 -15.51 -56.97
CA ARG A 437 47.80 -15.24 -55.79
C ARG A 437 47.06 -14.42 -54.73
N ILE A 438 46.39 -13.36 -55.17
CA ILE A 438 45.61 -12.48 -54.30
C ILE A 438 44.41 -13.26 -53.71
N ARG A 439 43.74 -14.09 -54.52
CA ARG A 439 42.65 -14.96 -54.05
C ARG A 439 43.14 -15.96 -52.99
N SER A 440 44.33 -16.55 -53.19
CA SER A 440 44.95 -17.46 -52.22
C SER A 440 45.29 -16.78 -50.88
N GLU A 441 45.77 -15.53 -50.91
CA GLU A 441 46.03 -14.73 -49.70
C GLU A 441 44.73 -14.40 -48.94
N TYR A 442 43.68 -13.95 -49.65
CA TYR A 442 42.38 -13.70 -49.03
C TYR A 442 41.73 -14.97 -48.47
N GLU A 443 41.85 -16.11 -49.15
CA GLU A 443 41.39 -17.41 -48.63
C GLU A 443 42.20 -17.87 -47.41
N GLY A 444 43.48 -17.52 -47.32
CA GLY A 444 44.30 -17.70 -46.12
C GLY A 444 43.81 -16.83 -44.96
N MET A 445 43.55 -15.56 -45.22
CA MET A 445 43.05 -14.59 -44.24
C MET A 445 41.66 -14.98 -43.72
N ILE A 446 40.75 -15.40 -44.61
CA ILE A 446 39.41 -15.87 -44.24
C ILE A 446 39.49 -17.12 -43.36
N ARG A 447 40.39 -18.07 -43.67
CA ARG A 447 40.59 -19.26 -42.82
C ARG A 447 41.13 -18.89 -41.44
N ALA A 448 42.08 -17.97 -41.36
CA ALA A 448 42.59 -17.49 -40.07
C ALA A 448 41.51 -16.76 -39.26
N LEU A 449 40.71 -15.91 -39.91
CA LEU A 449 39.63 -15.18 -39.27
C LEU A 449 38.52 -16.12 -38.77
N ASN A 450 38.15 -17.13 -39.57
CA ASN A 450 37.17 -18.13 -39.16
C ASN A 450 37.65 -18.97 -37.99
N ALA A 451 38.94 -19.35 -37.97
CA ALA A 451 39.54 -20.06 -36.83
C ALA A 451 39.52 -19.20 -35.55
N GLU A 452 39.75 -17.89 -35.67
CA GLU A 452 39.69 -16.97 -34.52
C GLU A 452 38.26 -16.74 -34.04
N VAL A 453 37.28 -16.66 -34.96
CA VAL A 453 35.86 -16.60 -34.61
C VAL A 453 35.43 -17.86 -33.88
N GLU A 454 35.89 -19.04 -34.31
CA GLU A 454 35.59 -20.30 -33.66
C GLU A 454 36.22 -20.40 -32.26
N ARG A 455 37.45 -19.89 -32.10
CA ARG A 455 38.12 -19.76 -30.80
C ARG A 455 37.37 -18.81 -29.86
N LEU A 456 36.97 -17.64 -30.35
CA LEU A 456 36.22 -16.64 -29.57
C LEU A 456 34.84 -17.15 -29.18
N ASN A 457 34.15 -17.86 -30.07
CA ASN A 457 32.86 -18.48 -29.77
C ASN A 457 32.97 -19.53 -28.67
N LYS A 458 34.04 -20.34 -28.70
CA LYS A 458 34.30 -21.33 -27.65
C LYS A 458 34.56 -20.67 -26.28
N LEU A 459 35.39 -19.62 -26.26
CA LEU A 459 35.66 -18.84 -25.05
C LEU A 459 34.40 -18.14 -24.52
N TYR A 460 33.55 -17.63 -25.41
CA TYR A 460 32.29 -17.00 -25.05
C TYR A 460 31.33 -18.00 -24.37
N MET A 461 31.21 -19.22 -24.91
CA MET A 461 30.36 -20.25 -24.30
C MET A 461 30.87 -20.68 -22.92
N GLU A 462 32.18 -20.91 -22.76
CA GLU A 462 32.79 -21.25 -21.47
C GLU A 462 32.60 -20.14 -20.43
N THR A 463 32.79 -18.88 -20.85
CA THR A 463 32.60 -17.71 -19.96
C THR A 463 31.13 -17.56 -19.57
N LYS A 464 30.21 -17.79 -20.51
CA LYS A 464 28.77 -17.71 -20.28
C LYS A 464 28.31 -18.76 -19.27
N GLU A 465 28.74 -20.01 -19.41
CA GLU A 465 28.45 -21.07 -18.43
C GLU A 465 28.98 -20.72 -17.04
N ARG A 466 30.20 -20.17 -16.95
CA ARG A 466 30.80 -19.73 -15.69
C ARG A 466 29.98 -18.64 -14.99
N VAL A 467 29.45 -17.70 -15.78
CA VAL A 467 28.62 -16.60 -15.27
C VAL A 467 27.25 -17.12 -14.82
N GLU A 468 26.63 -18.03 -15.57
CA GLU A 468 25.37 -18.66 -15.18
C GLU A 468 25.51 -19.46 -13.86
N GLU A 469 26.62 -20.17 -13.69
CA GLU A 469 26.93 -20.90 -12.45
C GLU A 469 27.14 -19.96 -11.26
N LEU A 470 27.88 -18.86 -11.44
CA LEU A 470 28.08 -17.85 -10.39
C LEU A 470 26.78 -17.14 -10.01
N LEU A 471 25.93 -16.81 -10.98
CA LEU A 471 24.62 -16.20 -10.73
C LEU A 471 23.70 -17.13 -9.94
N SER A 472 23.68 -18.43 -10.29
CA SER A 472 22.91 -19.44 -9.58
C SER A 472 23.33 -19.57 -8.11
N ASN A 473 24.64 -19.58 -7.85
CA ASN A 473 25.20 -19.67 -6.50
C ASN A 473 24.89 -18.40 -5.68
N TYR A 474 25.03 -17.22 -6.28
CA TYR A 474 24.71 -15.95 -5.63
C TYR A 474 23.23 -15.83 -5.28
N ASP A 475 22.34 -16.31 -6.17
CA ASP A 475 20.89 -16.37 -5.91
C ASP A 475 20.57 -17.29 -4.72
N LEU A 476 21.29 -18.40 -4.58
CA LEU A 476 21.13 -19.36 -3.51
C LEU A 476 21.57 -18.78 -2.15
N GLU A 477 22.69 -18.06 -2.13
CA GLU A 477 23.18 -17.33 -0.95
C GLU A 477 22.26 -16.17 -0.58
N ALA A 478 21.84 -15.36 -1.54
CA ALA A 478 20.92 -14.25 -1.30
C ALA A 478 19.58 -14.73 -0.72
N ARG A 479 19.06 -15.89 -1.18
CA ARG A 479 17.85 -16.52 -0.61
C ARG A 479 18.08 -17.02 0.81
N LYS A 480 19.24 -17.61 1.11
CA LYS A 480 19.61 -18.01 2.47
C LYS A 480 19.68 -16.79 3.40
N ASP A 481 20.32 -15.71 2.98
CA ASP A 481 20.44 -14.49 3.78
C ASP A 481 19.11 -13.78 4.01
N GLN A 482 18.19 -13.83 3.04
CA GLN A 482 16.83 -13.35 3.24
C GLN A 482 16.06 -14.20 4.24
N LEU A 483 16.20 -15.53 4.17
CA LEU A 483 15.55 -16.45 5.10
C LEU A 483 16.08 -16.27 6.53
N VAL A 484 17.39 -16.14 6.68
CA VAL A 484 18.05 -15.88 7.97
C VAL A 484 17.55 -14.56 8.55
N ARG A 485 17.53 -13.47 7.77
CA ARG A 485 17.00 -12.18 8.23
C ARG A 485 15.53 -12.26 8.65
N ALA A 486 14.70 -12.97 7.89
CA ALA A 486 13.29 -13.14 8.21
C ALA A 486 13.09 -13.97 9.50
N LEU A 487 13.89 -15.01 9.69
CA LEU A 487 13.87 -15.83 10.91
C LEU A 487 14.36 -15.02 12.11
N SER A 488 15.46 -14.28 11.99
CA SER A 488 15.99 -13.42 13.06
C SER A 488 14.97 -12.36 13.50
N ALA A 489 14.32 -11.68 12.55
CA ALA A 489 13.27 -10.71 12.87
C ALA A 489 12.07 -11.36 13.59
N ARG A 490 11.75 -12.62 13.25
CA ARG A 490 10.67 -13.35 13.91
C ARG A 490 11.04 -13.81 15.32
N VAL A 491 12.31 -14.17 15.54
CA VAL A 491 12.83 -14.48 16.88
C VAL A 491 12.74 -13.24 17.77
N GLU A 492 13.16 -12.07 17.27
CA GLU A 492 13.13 -10.81 18.04
C GLU A 492 11.69 -10.41 18.45
N ILE A 493 10.72 -10.60 17.54
CA ILE A 493 9.30 -10.37 17.87
C ILE A 493 8.81 -11.35 18.93
N LEU A 494 9.13 -12.64 18.80
CA LEU A 494 8.73 -13.67 19.75
C LEU A 494 9.34 -13.44 21.14
N GLU A 495 10.60 -13.02 21.21
CA GLU A 495 11.27 -12.64 22.45
C GLU A 495 10.56 -11.45 23.12
N GLY A 496 10.18 -10.44 22.34
CA GLY A 496 9.38 -9.30 22.82
C GLY A 496 8.01 -9.71 23.38
N ASP A 497 7.34 -10.66 22.71
CA ASP A 497 6.07 -11.20 23.18
C ASP A 497 6.23 -12.01 24.47
N VAL A 498 7.27 -12.84 24.58
CA VAL A 498 7.58 -13.59 25.82
C VAL A 498 7.78 -12.64 26.99
N GLU A 499 8.50 -11.54 26.80
CA GLU A 499 8.74 -10.55 27.85
C GLU A 499 7.46 -9.80 28.25
N LYS A 500 6.57 -9.54 27.28
CA LYS A 500 5.25 -8.97 27.54
C LYS A 500 4.37 -9.93 28.35
N TYR A 501 4.36 -11.22 28.01
CA TYR A 501 3.59 -12.22 28.74
C TYR A 501 4.16 -12.44 30.15
N ARG A 502 5.48 -12.46 30.34
CA ARG A 502 6.11 -12.51 31.66
C ARG A 502 5.69 -11.37 32.57
N ARG A 503 5.72 -10.13 32.06
CA ARG A 503 5.20 -8.97 32.79
C ARG A 503 3.74 -9.14 33.16
N LYS A 504 2.91 -9.69 32.26
CA LYS A 504 1.50 -9.90 32.56
C LYS A 504 1.26 -10.96 33.62
N VAL A 505 2.06 -12.02 33.63
CA VAL A 505 2.04 -13.05 34.67
C VAL A 505 2.40 -12.43 36.02
N MET A 506 3.49 -11.66 36.09
CA MET A 506 3.87 -10.96 37.33
C MET A 506 2.78 -10.01 37.84
N GLU A 507 2.17 -9.21 36.97
CA GLU A 507 1.05 -8.33 37.34
C GLU A 507 -0.15 -9.11 37.92
N LEU A 508 -0.46 -10.27 37.34
CA LEU A 508 -1.55 -11.13 37.78
C LEU A 508 -1.23 -11.81 39.11
N GLU A 509 0.00 -12.29 39.29
CA GLU A 509 0.48 -12.88 40.54
C GLU A 509 0.44 -11.87 41.70
N ASP A 510 0.86 -10.63 41.46
CA ASP A 510 0.78 -9.55 42.46
C ASP A 510 -0.66 -9.16 42.76
N SER A 511 -1.52 -9.11 41.75
CA SER A 511 -2.96 -8.87 41.95
C SER A 511 -3.61 -9.99 42.77
N LEU A 512 -3.21 -11.23 42.53
CA LEU A 512 -3.69 -12.40 43.29
C LEU A 512 -3.18 -12.36 44.74
N ARG A 513 -1.91 -12.01 44.96
CA ARG A 513 -1.37 -11.83 46.32
C ARG A 513 -2.15 -10.79 47.12
N ARG A 514 -2.41 -9.62 46.53
CA ARG A 514 -3.24 -8.58 47.17
C ARG A 514 -4.66 -9.06 47.47
N PHE A 515 -5.27 -9.79 46.54
CA PHE A 515 -6.60 -10.36 46.76
C PHE A 515 -6.61 -11.36 47.94
N VAL A 516 -5.58 -12.20 48.06
CA VAL A 516 -5.44 -13.14 49.17
C VAL A 516 -5.27 -12.40 50.51
N GLU A 517 -4.44 -11.35 50.54
CA GLU A 517 -4.27 -10.49 51.73
C GLU A 517 -5.60 -9.83 52.14
N ASP A 518 -6.30 -9.23 51.17
CA ASP A 518 -7.62 -8.62 51.39
C ASP A 518 -8.66 -9.63 51.91
N PHE A 519 -8.63 -10.86 51.38
CA PHE A 519 -9.52 -11.93 51.81
C PHE A 519 -9.20 -12.41 53.24
N VAL A 520 -7.91 -12.51 53.59
CA VAL A 520 -7.49 -12.83 54.97
C VAL A 520 -7.95 -11.75 55.95
N ASP A 521 -7.84 -10.48 55.58
CA ASP A 521 -8.30 -9.36 56.41
C ASP A 521 -9.83 -9.27 56.51
N TYR A 522 -10.55 -9.70 55.47
CA TYR A 522 -12.00 -9.92 55.52
C TYR A 522 -12.37 -11.03 56.53
N ILE A 523 -11.70 -12.18 56.50
CA ILE A 523 -11.93 -13.28 57.47
C ILE A 523 -11.66 -12.81 58.91
N ARG A 524 -10.63 -11.98 59.10
CA ARG A 524 -10.29 -11.37 60.40
C ARG A 524 -11.29 -10.29 60.84
N GLY A 525 -12.27 -9.94 60.02
CA GLY A 525 -13.30 -8.93 60.31
C GLY A 525 -12.81 -7.48 60.18
N ARG A 526 -11.64 -7.24 59.59
CA ARG A 526 -11.05 -5.89 59.41
C ARG A 526 -11.56 -5.19 58.15
N LYS A 527 -11.94 -5.97 57.13
CA LYS A 527 -12.50 -5.48 55.87
C LYS A 527 -13.95 -5.95 55.70
N TYR A 528 -14.69 -5.17 54.92
CA TYR A 528 -15.98 -5.54 54.37
C TYR A 528 -15.82 -5.91 52.90
N VAL A 529 -16.69 -6.78 52.42
CA VAL A 529 -16.78 -7.16 51.01
C VAL A 529 -18.04 -6.57 50.39
N LEU A 530 -17.87 -5.74 49.36
CA LEU A 530 -18.96 -5.29 48.51
C LEU A 530 -19.17 -6.30 47.40
N ILE A 531 -20.39 -6.81 47.28
CA ILE A 531 -20.73 -7.81 46.26
C ILE A 531 -21.75 -7.21 45.31
N ARG A 532 -21.40 -7.12 44.02
CA ARG A 532 -22.30 -6.60 43.00
C ARG A 532 -23.51 -7.52 42.87
N PHE A 533 -24.70 -6.97 43.05
CA PHE A 533 -25.94 -7.71 42.83
C PHE A 533 -26.13 -8.00 41.34
N ASN A 534 -26.30 -9.28 41.01
CA ASN A 534 -26.66 -9.79 39.69
C ASN A 534 -27.85 -10.76 39.84
N GLU A 535 -28.63 -10.97 38.78
CA GLU A 535 -29.83 -11.83 38.82
C GLU A 535 -29.55 -13.28 39.24
N ASP A 536 -28.32 -13.74 39.06
CA ASP A 536 -27.88 -15.11 39.42
C ASP A 536 -27.44 -15.25 40.89
N LEU A 537 -27.42 -14.17 41.67
CA LEU A 537 -26.88 -14.17 43.04
C LEU A 537 -28.01 -14.05 44.07
N ASP A 538 -28.21 -15.10 44.88
CA ASP A 538 -29.25 -15.10 45.91
C ASP A 538 -28.89 -14.16 47.06
N ILE A 539 -29.80 -13.22 47.34
CA ILE A 539 -29.62 -12.19 48.36
C ILE A 539 -29.55 -12.77 49.77
N ASN A 540 -30.14 -13.95 49.97
CA ASN A 540 -30.07 -14.70 51.22
C ASN A 540 -28.64 -15.15 51.52
N ILE A 541 -27.86 -15.50 50.48
CA ILE A 541 -26.46 -15.91 50.64
C ILE A 541 -25.62 -14.72 51.10
N ILE A 542 -25.83 -13.54 50.51
CA ILE A 542 -25.11 -12.32 50.90
C ILE A 542 -25.45 -11.92 52.33
N ALA A 543 -26.72 -12.04 52.73
CA ALA A 543 -27.17 -11.69 54.07
C ALA A 543 -26.58 -12.60 55.17
N GLN A 544 -26.26 -13.85 54.84
CA GLN A 544 -25.60 -14.78 55.76
C GLN A 544 -24.09 -14.53 55.90
N MET A 545 -23.48 -13.80 54.96
CA MET A 545 -22.05 -13.47 55.00
C MET A 545 -21.78 -12.32 55.97
N ARG A 546 -20.89 -12.55 56.94
CA ARG A 546 -20.44 -11.50 57.86
C ARG A 546 -19.65 -10.44 57.11
N ASN A 547 -19.89 -9.16 57.41
CA ASN A 547 -19.24 -8.01 56.76
C ASN A 547 -19.40 -7.98 55.23
N ALA A 548 -20.45 -8.59 54.68
CA ALA A 548 -20.81 -8.46 53.28
C ALA A 548 -21.91 -7.40 53.10
N ILE A 549 -21.74 -6.54 52.09
CA ILE A 549 -22.71 -5.49 51.77
C ILE A 549 -23.07 -5.61 50.29
N PRO A 550 -24.37 -5.77 49.95
CA PRO A 550 -24.81 -5.76 48.56
C PRO A 550 -24.55 -4.41 47.90
N LEU A 551 -24.00 -4.45 46.70
CA LEU A 551 -23.76 -3.28 45.85
C LEU A 551 -24.80 -3.25 44.72
N MET A 552 -25.72 -2.30 44.78
CA MET A 552 -26.93 -2.25 43.94
C MET A 552 -27.08 -0.90 43.24
N THR A 553 -27.90 -0.85 42.18
CA THR A 553 -28.45 0.41 41.63
C THR A 553 -29.79 0.72 42.29
N LEU A 554 -30.25 1.97 42.19
CA LEU A 554 -31.56 2.34 42.70
C LEU A 554 -32.68 1.54 42.02
N GLY A 555 -32.55 1.29 40.71
CA GLY A 555 -33.49 0.46 39.95
C GLY A 555 -33.56 -0.98 40.49
N GLU A 556 -32.42 -1.59 40.79
CA GLU A 556 -32.34 -2.93 41.40
C GLU A 556 -32.97 -2.94 42.80
N LEU A 557 -32.70 -1.92 43.63
CA LEU A 557 -33.30 -1.78 44.96
C LEU A 557 -34.83 -1.70 44.89
N THR A 558 -35.38 -0.88 43.99
CA THR A 558 -36.83 -0.78 43.80
C THR A 558 -37.47 -2.08 43.31
N ARG A 559 -36.75 -2.87 42.49
CA ARG A 559 -37.25 -4.15 41.99
C ARG A 559 -37.30 -5.23 43.07
N VAL A 560 -36.29 -5.28 43.94
CA VAL A 560 -36.23 -6.25 45.04
C VAL A 560 -37.14 -5.86 46.20
N GLY A 561 -37.22 -4.56 46.49
CA GLY A 561 -38.01 -4.01 47.59
C GLY A 561 -37.23 -3.95 48.91
N ILE A 562 -37.39 -2.83 49.64
CA ILE A 562 -36.69 -2.56 50.90
C ILE A 562 -37.08 -3.60 51.98
N ASP A 563 -38.37 -3.91 52.09
CA ASP A 563 -38.88 -4.82 53.13
C ASP A 563 -38.36 -6.25 52.93
N LYS A 564 -38.20 -6.67 51.67
CA LYS A 564 -37.64 -7.97 51.30
C LYS A 564 -36.17 -8.10 51.69
N LEU A 565 -35.38 -7.03 51.49
CA LEU A 565 -33.98 -6.98 51.91
C LEU A 565 -33.83 -7.08 53.43
N ILE A 566 -34.66 -6.33 54.16
CA ILE A 566 -34.65 -6.34 55.62
C ILE A 566 -35.07 -7.73 56.13
N SER A 567 -36.12 -8.34 55.55
CA SER A 567 -36.55 -9.70 55.92
C SER A 567 -35.51 -10.78 55.63
N ALA A 568 -34.67 -10.56 54.61
CA ALA A 568 -33.56 -11.45 54.28
C ALA A 568 -32.36 -11.29 55.22
N GLY A 569 -32.36 -10.29 56.11
CA GLY A 569 -31.28 -10.02 57.06
C GLY A 569 -30.26 -8.99 56.59
N VAL A 570 -30.52 -8.29 55.48
CA VAL A 570 -29.63 -7.22 54.98
C VAL A 570 -29.89 -5.93 55.76
N SER A 571 -28.90 -5.49 56.53
CA SER A 571 -28.97 -4.26 57.33
C SER A 571 -28.39 -3.03 56.63
N SER A 572 -27.50 -3.24 55.65
CA SER A 572 -26.78 -2.18 54.95
C SER A 572 -26.64 -2.50 53.46
N ILE A 573 -26.68 -1.49 52.60
CA ILE A 573 -26.44 -1.60 51.15
C ILE A 573 -25.58 -0.44 50.64
N VAL A 574 -24.84 -0.66 49.55
CA VAL A 574 -24.15 0.40 48.81
C VAL A 574 -24.87 0.68 47.49
N LEU A 575 -25.15 1.95 47.19
CA LEU A 575 -25.75 2.37 45.91
C LEU A 575 -24.70 2.98 44.96
N ILE A 576 -24.70 2.53 43.70
CA ILE A 576 -23.75 2.98 42.67
C ILE A 576 -24.14 4.34 42.07
N ASP A 577 -25.43 4.55 41.83
CA ASP A 577 -25.98 5.55 40.91
C ASP A 577 -26.68 6.73 41.61
N VAL A 578 -26.71 6.75 42.94
CA VAL A 578 -27.43 7.77 43.73
C VAL A 578 -26.55 8.37 44.80
N ASN A 579 -26.48 9.70 44.81
CA ASN A 579 -25.85 10.50 45.87
C ASN A 579 -26.80 11.55 46.47
N ASP A 580 -28.10 11.50 46.13
CA ASP A 580 -29.10 12.48 46.60
C ASP A 580 -29.65 12.12 47.98
N LYS A 581 -29.42 13.01 48.95
CA LYS A 581 -29.83 12.86 50.35
C LYS A 581 -31.35 12.73 50.51
N ASN A 582 -32.16 13.36 49.64
CA ASN A 582 -33.62 13.30 49.73
C ASN A 582 -34.16 11.89 49.39
N ILE A 583 -33.44 11.15 48.56
CA ILE A 583 -33.78 9.77 48.20
C ILE A 583 -33.31 8.79 49.29
N LEU A 584 -32.18 9.08 49.94
CA LEU A 584 -31.60 8.21 50.97
C LEU A 584 -32.35 8.28 52.30
N ARG A 585 -32.85 9.47 52.71
CA ARG A 585 -33.54 9.67 54.01
C ARG A 585 -34.72 8.71 54.25
N PRO A 586 -35.68 8.54 53.32
CA PRO A 586 -36.82 7.62 53.53
C PRO A 586 -36.39 6.17 53.70
N ILE A 587 -35.31 5.74 53.03
CA ILE A 587 -34.79 4.37 53.09
C ILE A 587 -34.14 4.12 54.45
N TRP A 588 -33.35 5.08 54.94
CA TRP A 588 -32.76 5.05 56.28
C TRP A 588 -33.81 5.01 57.41
N LYS A 589 -34.90 5.78 57.29
CA LYS A 589 -36.01 5.75 58.26
C LYS A 589 -36.71 4.39 58.34
N ARG A 590 -36.69 3.60 57.26
CA ARG A 590 -37.24 2.24 57.22
C ARG A 590 -36.30 1.17 57.80
N GLY A 591 -35.11 1.57 58.25
CA GLY A 591 -34.15 0.68 58.91
C GLY A 591 -33.08 0.08 58.00
N LEU A 592 -33.05 0.42 56.71
CA LEU A 592 -32.00 -0.02 55.78
C LEU A 592 -30.94 1.09 55.63
N ARG A 593 -29.69 0.80 56.03
CA ARG A 593 -28.58 1.76 55.95
C ARG A 593 -28.03 1.80 54.52
N VAL A 594 -28.19 2.93 53.84
CA VAL A 594 -27.75 3.10 52.45
C VAL A 594 -26.54 4.00 52.35
N ILE A 595 -25.48 3.52 51.72
CA ILE A 595 -24.22 4.25 51.55
C ILE A 595 -23.98 4.50 50.05
N PRO A 596 -23.85 5.75 49.59
CA PRO A 596 -23.40 6.04 48.24
C PRO A 596 -21.98 5.53 47.98
N LEU A 597 -21.75 4.85 46.86
CA LEU A 597 -20.46 4.25 46.50
C LEU A 597 -19.33 5.28 46.50
N GLY A 598 -19.58 6.49 45.99
CA GLY A 598 -18.58 7.56 45.91
C GLY A 598 -18.06 8.07 47.26
N ILE A 599 -18.65 7.65 48.38
CA ILE A 599 -18.16 7.96 49.73
C ILE A 599 -17.14 6.91 50.20
N VAL A 600 -17.27 5.66 49.73
CA VAL A 600 -16.49 4.52 50.25
C VAL A 600 -15.46 3.97 49.25
N TYR A 601 -15.61 4.25 47.95
CA TYR A 601 -14.72 3.71 46.92
C TYR A 601 -14.69 4.59 45.65
N ASN A 602 -13.46 4.93 45.20
CA ASN A 602 -13.20 5.77 44.02
C ASN A 602 -12.48 5.02 42.88
N GLY A 603 -12.80 3.75 42.67
CA GLY A 603 -12.21 2.90 41.62
C GLY A 603 -13.23 2.26 40.68
N VAL A 604 -12.75 1.48 39.71
CA VAL A 604 -13.63 0.68 38.84
C VAL A 604 -14.25 -0.45 39.67
N VAL A 605 -15.57 -0.53 39.65
CA VAL A 605 -16.33 -1.57 40.35
C VAL A 605 -16.22 -2.87 39.58
N SER A 606 -15.59 -3.88 40.19
CA SER A 606 -15.61 -5.26 39.70
C SER A 606 -16.78 -6.03 40.33
N LYS A 607 -16.85 -7.36 40.14
CA LYS A 607 -17.88 -8.19 40.81
C LYS A 607 -17.77 -8.15 42.34
N VAL A 608 -16.56 -7.95 42.88
CA VAL A 608 -16.27 -8.00 44.32
C VAL A 608 -15.22 -6.95 44.67
N VAL A 609 -15.49 -6.13 45.68
CA VAL A 609 -14.56 -5.08 46.14
C VAL A 609 -14.36 -5.20 47.66
N PHE A 610 -13.11 -5.28 48.12
CA PHE A 610 -12.80 -5.20 49.54
C PHE A 610 -12.59 -3.75 49.97
N ILE A 611 -13.18 -3.38 51.10
CA ILE A 611 -13.07 -2.03 51.67
C ILE A 611 -12.71 -2.15 53.15
N ASP A 612 -11.82 -1.28 53.62
CA ASP A 612 -11.48 -1.19 55.03
C ASP A 612 -12.69 -0.85 55.89
N GLY A 613 -12.88 -1.58 56.99
CA GLY A 613 -14.03 -1.41 57.87
C GLY A 613 -14.10 -0.04 58.52
N SER A 614 -12.97 0.65 58.72
CA SER A 614 -12.93 2.03 59.21
C SER A 614 -13.65 2.99 58.27
N VAL A 615 -13.52 2.80 56.95
CA VAL A 615 -14.14 3.66 55.92
C VAL A 615 -15.65 3.46 55.92
N ILE A 616 -16.11 2.22 55.93
CA ILE A 616 -17.56 1.92 55.94
C ILE A 616 -18.21 2.37 57.25
N ASN A 617 -17.59 2.07 58.39
CA ASN A 617 -18.14 2.44 59.69
C ASN A 617 -18.20 3.97 59.86
N SER A 618 -17.16 4.70 59.44
CA SER A 618 -17.15 6.16 59.43
C SER A 618 -18.24 6.75 58.52
N ALA A 619 -18.42 6.19 57.32
CA ALA A 619 -19.48 6.59 56.41
C ALA A 619 -20.88 6.35 57.01
N MET A 620 -21.10 5.21 57.65
CA MET A 620 -22.37 4.90 58.33
C MET A 620 -22.67 5.87 59.47
N GLU A 621 -21.68 6.20 60.31
CA GLU A 621 -21.86 7.14 61.42
C GLU A 621 -22.13 8.57 60.94
N SER A 622 -21.37 9.03 59.94
CA SER A 622 -21.53 10.37 59.37
C SER A 622 -22.91 10.52 58.72
N LEU A 623 -23.30 9.57 57.87
CA LEU A 623 -24.61 9.60 57.21
C LEU A 623 -25.75 9.44 58.21
N GLY A 624 -25.60 8.60 59.23
CA GLY A 624 -26.60 8.43 60.28
C GLY A 624 -26.85 9.73 61.04
N LYS A 625 -25.77 10.41 61.49
CA LYS A 625 -25.89 11.72 62.14
C LYS A 625 -26.54 12.74 61.23
N GLU A 626 -26.19 12.78 59.95
CA GLU A 626 -26.70 13.80 59.03
C GLU A 626 -28.16 13.58 58.60
N LEU A 627 -28.56 12.32 58.36
CA LEU A 627 -29.88 11.98 57.84
C LEU A 627 -30.95 11.89 58.94
N LEU A 628 -30.56 11.65 60.19
CA LEU A 628 -31.47 11.48 61.34
C LEU A 628 -31.48 12.68 62.32
N SER A 629 -30.56 13.66 62.19
CA SER A 629 -30.48 14.82 63.12
C SER A 629 -31.43 15.98 62.81
N VAL A 630 -32.06 16.01 61.64
CA VAL A 630 -32.99 17.09 61.29
C VAL A 630 -34.38 16.73 61.80
N VAL A 631 -34.91 17.54 62.71
CA VAL A 631 -36.28 17.44 63.23
C VAL A 631 -37.24 17.31 62.06
N ASP A 632 -38.08 16.28 62.12
CA ASP A 632 -38.96 15.87 61.03
C ASP A 632 -39.99 17.00 60.76
N GLU A 633 -39.68 17.90 59.85
CA GLU A 633 -40.50 19.07 59.50
C GLU A 633 -41.91 18.64 59.06
N ASP A 634 -42.01 17.43 58.49
CA ASP A 634 -43.27 16.76 58.14
C ASP A 634 -44.03 16.17 59.34
N TYR A 635 -43.34 15.79 60.42
CA TYR A 635 -43.97 15.42 61.69
C TYR A 635 -44.47 16.66 62.42
N LEU A 636 -43.67 17.74 62.45
CA LEU A 636 -44.10 19.04 62.96
C LEU A 636 -45.27 19.62 62.16
N ARG A 637 -45.26 19.53 60.82
CA ARG A 637 -46.40 19.91 59.97
C ARG A 637 -47.63 19.06 60.23
N ARG A 638 -47.48 17.75 60.44
CA ARG A 638 -48.61 16.87 60.80
C ARG A 638 -49.18 17.22 62.16
N MET A 639 -48.35 17.41 63.18
CA MET A 639 -48.77 17.90 64.50
C MET A 639 -49.45 19.26 64.42
N ILE A 640 -48.90 20.22 63.65
CA ILE A 640 -49.50 21.55 63.47
C ILE A 640 -50.85 21.44 62.77
N ASN A 641 -50.99 20.58 61.75
CA ASN A 641 -52.25 20.37 61.05
C ASN A 641 -53.30 19.64 61.91
N GLU A 642 -52.86 18.72 62.77
CA GLU A 642 -53.72 18.03 63.74
C GLU A 642 -54.17 18.99 64.85
N TYR A 643 -53.28 19.84 65.35
CA TYR A 643 -53.61 20.91 66.30
C TYR A 643 -54.56 21.96 65.68
N ARG A 644 -54.40 22.27 64.39
CA ARG A 644 -55.34 23.15 63.65
C ARG A 644 -56.72 22.50 63.50
N ARG A 645 -56.80 21.20 63.24
CA ARG A 645 -58.07 20.45 63.17
C ARG A 645 -58.81 20.43 64.51
N LEU A 646 -58.08 20.25 65.61
CA LEU A 646 -58.64 20.24 66.97
C LEU A 646 -59.15 21.62 67.44
N ARG A 647 -58.71 22.72 66.82
CA ARG A 647 -59.21 24.08 67.09
C ARG A 647 -60.41 24.50 66.24
N SER A 648 -60.78 23.69 65.27
CA SER A 648 -61.91 23.92 64.35
C SER A 648 -63.14 23.06 64.66
N ILE A 649 -63.13 22.43 65.84
CA ILE A 649 -64.28 21.83 66.55
C ILE A 649 -64.46 22.66 67.82
#